data_AF-A0A8S1HW93-F1
#
_entry.id   AF-A0A8S1HW93-F1
#
_cell.length_a   1.000
_cell.length_b   1.000
_cell.length_c   1.000
_cell.angle_alpha   90.00
_cell.angle_beta   90.00
_cell.angle_gamma   90.00
#
_symmetry.space_group_name_H-M   'P 1'
#
loop_
_entity.id
_entity.type
_entity.pdbx_description
1 polymer ?
#
loop_
_entity_poly.entity_id
_entity_poly.type
_entity_poly.pdbx_seq_one_letter_code
_entity_poly.pdbx_strand_id
1 'polypeptide(L)'
;MEFAEPGDLVFFEKRVSKEFVDAVAASGNSNLVHVGIISSRGTLVHATPDGVLEQKLEETAEETENAVLEVVRVDLDRKEKMLAEEIARSKVGLPYNDVFSANCKNSKNEEAYYCSQIVTEAYQHADMRWPSHQLNFQNEDGSFIEYWVQYYKERGVQIPQGDPGSHPAQLRKSPLLQSVMTFAKKPFGAFLGDGILEFGHWVNGKPSNFASSHTFPVIEPRSGKTLATWNAATPEQVKNVVDIAKKAQTGWGKTTWLERSEVLRKTAELLRSNCEEIAKWECLDNGKPIYEARADVLSCVDTFIFYSGVAHGLLGHHIPLDGPRFAYTKRLPMGVVACIGAWNYPIQTCTWKTAPALACGNAVVYKPSPLCPVSALILGQILKSAGLPDGVFSVVQGDADVARALIENENVSKVSFTGSIPTGKKIMQACAGRNIKPVTMELGGKSSLIIFEDADIDSAVACAMMANFFSQGQVCSNASKVLVHKSVLEEFSKRLLEKTKNLKVGDPMDESTRVGAHVSAAHRDKVESYIQGAISQKARVLYGGERVKVPGLEDGFYLSPCILTDIRKDMTVYNEEIFGSVLLLIPFETEEEALEMANDTKMGLAAGFVTRDLSRAHRVADCLHAGNVYVNTFNDVSSLVPFGGFGESGFGRENGLAVLEHYTQLKSVFVNPSTCENPF
;
A
#
# COMPACT_ATOMS: atom_id res chain seq x y z
N MET A 1 -6.29 15.45 -21.05
CA MET A 1 -6.40 16.90 -21.30
C MET A 1 -5.81 17.35 -22.62
N GLU A 2 -4.82 16.65 -23.21
CA GLU A 2 -4.20 17.03 -24.51
C GLU A 2 -5.15 17.06 -25.73
N PHE A 3 -6.41 16.63 -25.60
CA PHE A 3 -7.37 16.51 -26.71
C PHE A 3 -8.64 17.38 -26.57
N ALA A 4 -8.80 18.08 -25.45
CA ALA A 4 -9.95 18.96 -25.22
C ALA A 4 -9.67 20.36 -25.76
N GLU A 5 -10.62 20.95 -26.50
CA GLU A 5 -10.50 22.32 -27.01
C GLU A 5 -11.37 23.29 -26.20
N PRO A 6 -10.98 24.57 -26.11
CA PRO A 6 -11.85 25.59 -25.54
C PRO A 6 -13.20 25.63 -26.26
N GLY A 7 -14.29 25.68 -25.49
CA GLY A 7 -15.67 25.52 -25.95
C GLY A 7 -16.18 24.08 -25.99
N ASP A 8 -15.33 23.05 -25.87
CA ASP A 8 -15.86 21.68 -25.71
C ASP A 8 -16.66 21.56 -24.40
N LEU A 9 -17.61 20.63 -24.35
CA LEU A 9 -18.50 20.41 -23.20
C LEU A 9 -18.02 19.25 -22.35
N VAL A 10 -18.25 19.32 -21.04
CA VAL A 10 -18.03 18.20 -20.12
C VAL A 10 -19.34 17.81 -19.46
N PHE A 11 -19.74 16.55 -19.60
CA PHE A 11 -20.91 15.96 -18.95
C PHE A 11 -20.48 15.01 -17.84
N PHE A 12 -21.13 15.09 -16.68
CA PHE A 12 -20.87 14.22 -15.53
C PHE A 12 -22.06 14.17 -14.58
N GLU A 13 -22.03 13.24 -13.64
CA GLU A 13 -23.01 13.13 -12.56
C GLU A 13 -22.44 13.74 -11.28
N LYS A 14 -23.12 14.75 -10.73
CA LYS A 14 -22.76 15.34 -9.43
C LYS A 14 -23.17 14.44 -8.27
N ARG A 15 -22.41 14.48 -7.18
CA ARG A 15 -22.78 13.87 -5.89
C ARG A 15 -23.89 14.68 -5.23
N VAL A 16 -25.13 14.22 -5.37
CA VAL A 16 -26.34 14.84 -4.81
C VAL A 16 -27.12 13.84 -3.96
N SER A 17 -28.08 14.29 -3.14
CA SER A 17 -28.85 13.35 -2.32
C SER A 17 -29.67 12.40 -3.19
N LYS A 18 -29.80 11.14 -2.75
CA LYS A 18 -30.55 10.09 -3.46
C LYS A 18 -31.98 10.53 -3.82
N GLU A 19 -32.63 11.26 -2.92
CA GLU A 19 -33.98 11.81 -3.11
C GLU A 19 -34.07 12.81 -4.29
N PHE A 20 -33.04 13.63 -4.50
CA PHE A 20 -32.97 14.57 -5.63
C PHE A 20 -32.70 13.83 -6.94
N VAL A 21 -31.80 12.83 -6.93
CA VAL A 21 -31.50 12.00 -8.09
C VAL A 21 -32.75 11.26 -8.57
N ASP A 22 -33.48 10.63 -7.65
CA ASP A 22 -34.71 9.89 -7.95
C ASP A 22 -35.79 10.81 -8.56
N ALA A 23 -35.93 12.04 -8.04
CA ALA A 23 -36.90 13.03 -8.54
C ALA A 23 -36.54 13.58 -9.94
N VAL A 24 -35.25 13.76 -10.25
CA VAL A 24 -34.77 14.20 -11.57
C VAL A 24 -34.83 13.05 -12.59
N ALA A 25 -34.47 11.83 -12.18
CA ALA A 25 -34.50 10.64 -13.02
C ALA A 25 -35.93 10.32 -13.49
N ALA A 26 -36.92 10.40 -12.59
CA ALA A 26 -38.34 10.25 -12.91
C ALA A 26 -38.84 11.27 -13.96
N SER A 27 -38.16 12.42 -14.07
CA SER A 27 -38.53 13.53 -14.93
C SER A 27 -37.86 13.49 -16.34
N GLY A 28 -36.78 12.72 -16.53
CA GLY A 28 -35.86 12.90 -17.66
C GLY A 28 -35.40 11.67 -18.46
N ASN A 29 -35.65 10.43 -17.99
CA ASN A 29 -35.33 9.18 -18.69
C ASN A 29 -33.91 9.12 -19.32
N SER A 30 -32.88 9.58 -18.58
CA SER A 30 -31.45 9.46 -18.94
C SER A 30 -30.55 9.87 -17.76
N ASN A 31 -29.47 9.11 -17.53
CA ASN A 31 -28.41 9.42 -16.57
C ASN A 31 -27.34 10.32 -17.20
N LEU A 32 -27.42 11.65 -17.03
CA LEU A 32 -26.28 12.61 -17.09
C LEU A 32 -26.70 13.93 -16.42
N VAL A 33 -26.17 14.24 -15.23
CA VAL A 33 -26.72 15.28 -14.33
C VAL A 33 -25.74 16.41 -14.02
N HIS A 34 -25.03 16.91 -15.03
CA HIS A 34 -24.37 18.21 -15.04
C HIS A 34 -23.76 18.49 -16.42
N VAL A 35 -23.53 19.76 -16.75
CA VAL A 35 -22.75 20.15 -17.92
C VAL A 35 -21.97 21.44 -17.66
N GLY A 36 -20.76 21.54 -18.22
CA GLY A 36 -19.98 22.77 -18.23
C GLY A 36 -19.22 22.97 -19.54
N ILE A 37 -18.67 24.17 -19.74
CA ILE A 37 -17.88 24.56 -20.92
C ILE A 37 -16.40 24.63 -20.55
N ILE A 38 -15.55 24.01 -21.35
CA ILE A 38 -14.09 24.05 -21.19
C ILE A 38 -13.56 25.43 -21.60
N SER A 39 -12.72 26.01 -20.76
CA SER A 39 -12.05 27.27 -21.04
C SER A 39 -10.69 27.10 -21.70
N SER A 40 -10.22 28.18 -22.32
CA SER A 40 -8.85 28.41 -22.78
C SER A 40 -7.80 28.32 -21.68
N ARG A 41 -8.21 28.36 -20.40
CA ARG A 41 -7.35 28.17 -19.23
C ARG A 41 -7.28 26.71 -18.77
N GLY A 42 -7.96 25.79 -19.45
CA GLY A 42 -8.06 24.39 -19.03
C GLY A 42 -8.95 24.18 -17.79
N THR A 43 -9.82 25.15 -17.49
CA THR A 43 -10.81 25.10 -16.40
C THR A 43 -12.20 24.80 -16.97
N LEU A 44 -13.15 24.47 -16.09
CA LEU A 44 -14.54 24.24 -16.42
C LEU A 44 -15.40 25.41 -15.90
N VAL A 45 -16.22 25.98 -16.77
CA VAL A 45 -17.25 26.96 -16.42
C VAL A 45 -18.60 26.27 -16.32
N HIS A 46 -19.22 26.30 -15.14
CA HIS A 46 -20.52 25.63 -14.88
C HIS A 46 -21.30 26.34 -13.75
N ALA A 47 -22.58 26.02 -13.60
CA ALA A 47 -23.41 26.56 -12.52
C ALA A 47 -23.62 25.49 -11.43
N THR A 48 -23.29 25.82 -10.19
CA THR A 48 -23.55 24.99 -9.00
C THR A 48 -24.55 25.70 -8.09
N PRO A 49 -25.10 25.05 -7.05
CA PRO A 49 -25.91 25.74 -6.04
C PRO A 49 -25.22 26.97 -5.39
N ASP A 50 -23.89 27.07 -5.44
CA ASP A 50 -23.11 28.22 -4.97
C ASP A 50 -22.98 29.35 -6.00
N GLY A 51 -23.48 29.16 -7.22
CA GLY A 51 -23.45 30.14 -8.32
C GLY A 51 -22.73 29.63 -9.56
N VAL A 52 -22.47 30.54 -10.50
CA VAL A 52 -21.67 30.25 -11.70
C VAL A 52 -20.18 30.37 -11.37
N LEU A 53 -19.45 29.27 -11.53
CA LEU A 53 -18.05 29.13 -11.12
C LEU A 53 -17.17 28.73 -12.30
N GLU A 54 -15.89 29.10 -12.20
CA GLU A 54 -14.80 28.61 -13.05
C GLU A 54 -13.83 27.81 -12.16
N GLN A 55 -13.81 26.48 -12.29
CA GLN A 55 -13.04 25.57 -11.43
C GLN A 55 -12.07 24.71 -12.25
N LYS A 56 -11.05 24.14 -11.61
CA LYS A 56 -10.20 23.17 -12.30
C LYS A 56 -10.98 21.90 -12.57
N LEU A 57 -10.77 21.28 -13.73
CA LEU A 57 -11.43 20.02 -14.09
C LEU A 57 -11.18 18.89 -13.07
N GLU A 58 -10.03 18.91 -12.41
CA GLU A 58 -9.63 17.97 -11.34
C GLU A 58 -10.52 18.13 -10.09
N GLU A 59 -10.79 19.37 -9.68
CA GLU A 59 -11.69 19.68 -8.56
C GLU A 59 -13.12 19.23 -8.91
N THR A 60 -13.54 19.43 -10.17
CA THR A 60 -14.84 18.94 -10.64
C THR A 60 -14.94 17.42 -10.63
N ALA A 61 -13.84 16.70 -10.89
CA ALA A 61 -13.82 15.25 -10.87
C ALA A 61 -14.06 14.67 -9.47
N GLU A 62 -13.64 15.37 -8.42
CA GLU A 62 -13.88 14.99 -7.02
C GLU A 62 -15.35 15.14 -6.60
N GLU A 63 -16.10 15.99 -7.29
CA GLU A 63 -17.53 16.23 -7.07
C GLU A 63 -18.44 15.18 -7.75
N THR A 64 -17.86 14.19 -8.44
CA THR A 64 -18.62 13.18 -9.21
C THR A 64 -18.93 11.91 -8.43
N GLU A 65 -20.16 11.39 -8.53
CA GLU A 65 -20.61 10.20 -7.79
C GLU A 65 -20.09 8.89 -8.40
N ASN A 66 -20.20 8.74 -9.72
CA ASN A 66 -19.78 7.54 -10.46
C ASN A 66 -18.43 7.70 -11.18
N ALA A 67 -17.77 8.85 -10.99
CA ALA A 67 -16.44 9.15 -11.53
C ALA A 67 -16.28 8.90 -13.04
N VAL A 68 -17.37 9.13 -13.78
CA VAL A 68 -17.40 9.19 -15.24
C VAL A 68 -17.53 10.64 -15.69
N LEU A 69 -16.51 11.15 -16.38
CA LEU A 69 -16.54 12.44 -17.07
C LEU A 69 -16.51 12.18 -18.57
N GLU A 70 -17.49 12.70 -19.30
CA GLU A 70 -17.52 12.65 -20.76
C GLU A 70 -17.16 14.03 -21.32
N VAL A 71 -16.04 14.11 -22.05
CA VAL A 71 -15.68 15.29 -22.83
C VAL A 71 -16.26 15.14 -24.24
N VAL A 72 -17.08 16.11 -24.63
CA VAL A 72 -17.86 16.11 -25.86
C VAL A 72 -17.50 17.34 -26.67
N ARG A 73 -17.08 17.13 -27.91
CA ARG A 73 -16.72 18.20 -28.83
C ARG A 73 -17.95 18.78 -29.47
N VAL A 74 -17.97 20.10 -29.52
CA VAL A 74 -18.96 20.87 -30.28
C VAL A 74 -18.43 21.00 -31.71
N ASP A 75 -19.18 20.49 -32.69
CA ASP A 75 -18.85 20.53 -34.11
C ASP A 75 -19.11 21.93 -34.70
N LEU A 76 -18.29 22.89 -34.27
CA LEU A 76 -18.27 24.27 -34.71
C LEU A 76 -16.83 24.74 -34.92
N ASP A 77 -16.66 25.82 -35.69
CA ASP A 77 -15.34 26.40 -35.88
C ASP A 77 -14.77 26.94 -34.55
N ARG A 78 -13.44 27.09 -34.51
CA ARG A 78 -12.74 27.52 -33.29
C ARG A 78 -13.15 28.92 -32.83
N LYS A 79 -13.54 29.82 -33.75
CA LYS A 79 -13.89 31.20 -33.42
C LYS A 79 -15.23 31.23 -32.67
N GLU A 80 -16.20 30.45 -33.14
CA GLU A 80 -17.51 30.31 -32.50
C GLU A 80 -17.39 29.68 -31.10
N LYS A 81 -16.53 28.65 -30.96
CA LYS A 81 -16.26 28.01 -29.65
C LYS A 81 -15.56 28.93 -28.65
N MET A 82 -14.62 29.75 -29.11
CA MET A 82 -13.95 30.74 -28.26
C MET A 82 -14.92 31.84 -27.79
N LEU A 83 -15.82 32.29 -28.65
CA LEU A 83 -16.85 33.26 -28.27
C LEU A 83 -17.82 32.65 -27.26
N ALA A 84 -18.20 31.38 -27.42
CA ALA A 84 -19.05 30.67 -26.47
C ALA A 84 -18.42 30.56 -25.08
N GLU A 85 -17.13 30.20 -25.01
CA GLU A 85 -16.38 30.24 -23.75
C GLU A 85 -16.39 31.65 -23.13
N GLU A 86 -16.10 32.69 -23.92
CA GLU A 86 -16.05 34.08 -23.43
C GLU A 86 -17.39 34.51 -22.82
N ILE A 87 -18.51 34.18 -23.50
CA ILE A 87 -19.86 34.42 -23.01
C ILE A 87 -20.09 33.65 -21.70
N ALA A 88 -19.76 32.36 -21.65
CA ALA A 88 -19.93 31.55 -20.44
C ALA A 88 -19.11 32.12 -19.26
N ARG A 89 -17.86 32.53 -19.51
CA ARG A 89 -16.99 33.13 -18.48
C ARG A 89 -17.49 34.49 -18.00
N SER A 90 -18.17 35.26 -18.85
CA SER A 90 -18.77 36.54 -18.45
C SER A 90 -19.87 36.38 -17.38
N LYS A 91 -20.42 35.18 -17.23
CA LYS A 91 -21.46 34.85 -16.25
C LYS A 91 -20.91 34.38 -14.90
N VAL A 92 -19.59 34.16 -14.78
CA VAL A 92 -18.95 33.73 -13.53
C VAL A 92 -19.23 34.76 -12.42
N GLY A 93 -19.68 34.28 -11.27
CA GLY A 93 -20.11 35.11 -10.13
C GLY A 93 -21.61 35.40 -10.08
N LEU A 94 -22.38 35.05 -11.12
CA LEU A 94 -23.84 35.16 -11.06
C LEU A 94 -24.48 34.04 -10.21
N PRO A 95 -25.65 34.29 -9.58
CA PRO A 95 -26.38 33.30 -8.81
C PRO A 95 -26.82 32.06 -9.58
N TYR A 96 -27.12 31.00 -8.83
CA TYR A 96 -27.73 29.77 -9.34
C TYR A 96 -29.22 29.95 -9.62
N ASN A 97 -29.71 29.45 -10.76
CA ASN A 97 -31.15 29.43 -11.06
C ASN A 97 -31.83 28.29 -10.29
N ASP A 98 -32.24 28.58 -9.06
CA ASP A 98 -32.86 27.64 -8.13
C ASP A 98 -34.33 27.31 -8.45
N VAL A 99 -34.94 27.95 -9.44
CA VAL A 99 -36.33 27.70 -9.87
C VAL A 99 -36.42 27.23 -11.31
N PHE A 100 -35.27 26.97 -11.95
CA PHE A 100 -35.14 26.49 -13.33
C PHE A 100 -35.93 27.33 -14.36
N SER A 101 -36.12 28.63 -14.08
CA SER A 101 -36.96 29.50 -14.90
C SER A 101 -36.40 29.68 -16.31
N ALA A 102 -37.27 29.75 -17.32
CA ALA A 102 -36.89 29.90 -18.72
C ALA A 102 -36.14 31.21 -19.04
N ASN A 103 -36.35 32.24 -18.21
CA ASN A 103 -35.80 33.58 -18.39
C ASN A 103 -34.50 33.82 -17.60
N CYS A 104 -33.84 32.75 -17.14
CA CYS A 104 -32.56 32.80 -16.43
C CYS A 104 -32.65 33.69 -15.18
N LYS A 105 -33.66 33.43 -14.33
CA LYS A 105 -33.86 34.13 -13.06
C LYS A 105 -34.08 33.20 -11.88
N ASN A 106 -33.50 33.52 -10.74
CA ASN A 106 -33.73 32.77 -9.51
C ASN A 106 -35.07 33.14 -8.84
N SER A 107 -35.40 32.49 -7.72
CA SER A 107 -36.56 32.76 -6.88
C SER A 107 -36.65 34.22 -6.37
N LYS A 108 -35.55 34.97 -6.40
CA LYS A 108 -35.46 36.39 -6.02
C LYS A 108 -35.55 37.33 -7.22
N ASN A 109 -35.83 36.82 -8.41
CA ASN A 109 -35.92 37.58 -9.67
C ASN A 109 -34.57 38.26 -10.07
N GLU A 110 -33.44 37.74 -9.59
CA GLU A 110 -32.09 38.12 -10.00
C GLU A 110 -31.65 37.30 -11.22
N GLU A 111 -30.80 37.87 -12.08
CA GLU A 111 -30.19 37.13 -13.19
C GLU A 111 -29.40 35.94 -12.64
N ALA A 112 -29.72 34.73 -13.10
CA ALA A 112 -29.20 33.50 -12.53
C ALA A 112 -29.23 32.36 -13.54
N TYR A 113 -28.32 31.40 -13.39
CA TYR A 113 -28.14 30.36 -14.39
C TYR A 113 -28.19 28.95 -13.82
N TYR A 114 -28.83 28.04 -14.56
CA TYR A 114 -28.65 26.60 -14.42
C TYR A 114 -27.59 26.10 -15.40
N CYS A 115 -26.96 24.96 -15.11
CA CYS A 115 -25.78 24.49 -15.86
C CYS A 115 -26.04 24.34 -17.37
N SER A 116 -27.20 23.83 -17.78
CA SER A 116 -27.58 23.75 -19.19
C SER A 116 -27.93 25.11 -19.81
N GLN A 117 -28.40 26.08 -19.02
CA GLN A 117 -28.74 27.42 -19.52
C GLN A 117 -27.50 28.21 -19.92
N ILE A 118 -26.41 28.07 -19.16
CA ILE A 118 -25.10 28.65 -19.54
C ILE A 118 -24.70 28.13 -20.91
N VAL A 119 -24.79 26.82 -21.12
CA VAL A 119 -24.43 26.20 -22.40
C VAL A 119 -25.33 26.68 -23.53
N THR A 120 -26.64 26.76 -23.30
CA THR A 120 -27.57 27.21 -24.34
C THR A 120 -27.37 28.67 -24.71
N GLU A 121 -27.13 29.55 -23.74
CA GLU A 121 -26.90 30.97 -23.98
C GLU A 121 -25.53 31.22 -24.63
N ALA A 122 -24.49 30.52 -24.14
CA ALA A 122 -23.14 30.61 -24.68
C ALA A 122 -23.06 30.29 -26.17
N TYR A 123 -23.92 29.41 -26.69
CA TYR A 123 -23.93 29.04 -28.10
C TYR A 123 -25.06 29.69 -28.92
N GLN A 124 -25.82 30.61 -28.34
CA GLN A 124 -26.96 31.22 -29.03
C GLN A 124 -26.54 32.04 -30.26
N HIS A 125 -25.34 32.62 -30.25
CA HIS A 125 -24.81 33.41 -31.38
C HIS A 125 -24.46 32.55 -32.60
N ALA A 126 -24.23 31.24 -32.42
CA ALA A 126 -23.83 30.32 -33.48
C ALA A 126 -25.03 29.69 -34.23
N ASP A 127 -26.24 30.25 -34.08
CA ASP A 127 -27.53 29.72 -34.59
C ASP A 127 -27.75 28.24 -34.26
N MET A 128 -27.18 27.80 -33.14
CA MET A 128 -27.20 26.41 -32.74
C MET A 128 -28.54 26.05 -32.09
N ARG A 129 -29.33 25.21 -32.76
CA ARG A 129 -30.63 24.78 -32.24
C ARG A 129 -30.46 23.57 -31.32
N TRP A 130 -30.57 23.82 -30.02
CA TRP A 130 -30.66 22.77 -29.02
C TRP A 130 -32.02 22.07 -29.07
N PRO A 131 -32.11 20.76 -28.75
CA PRO A 131 -33.39 20.07 -28.64
C PRO A 131 -34.31 20.77 -27.65
N SER A 132 -35.56 21.03 -28.05
CA SER A 132 -36.56 21.65 -27.18
C SER A 132 -36.86 20.74 -25.99
N HIS A 133 -36.93 21.32 -24.79
CA HIS A 133 -37.31 20.60 -23.58
C HIS A 133 -38.41 21.37 -22.85
N GLN A 134 -39.44 20.65 -22.41
CA GLN A 134 -40.43 21.16 -21.48
C GLN A 134 -40.11 20.59 -20.10
N LEU A 135 -40.15 21.45 -19.10
CA LEU A 135 -39.93 21.05 -17.72
C LEU A 135 -41.04 20.08 -17.29
N ASN A 136 -40.66 18.94 -16.75
CA ASN A 136 -41.59 17.95 -16.23
C ASN A 136 -41.25 17.66 -14.77
N PHE A 137 -42.23 17.81 -13.89
CA PHE A 137 -42.15 17.56 -12.45
C PHE A 137 -43.27 16.59 -12.01
N GLN A 138 -43.87 15.87 -12.95
CA GLN A 138 -44.94 14.90 -12.73
C GLN A 138 -44.42 13.46 -12.85
N ASN A 139 -45.00 12.57 -12.05
CA ASN A 139 -44.91 11.11 -12.20
C ASN A 139 -45.62 10.65 -13.49
N GLU A 140 -45.41 9.39 -13.88
CA GLU A 140 -46.07 8.79 -15.05
C GLU A 140 -47.60 8.80 -14.97
N ASP A 141 -48.17 8.84 -13.74
CA ASP A 141 -49.61 8.93 -13.49
C ASP A 141 -50.18 10.37 -13.55
N GLY A 142 -49.34 11.37 -13.82
CA GLY A 142 -49.70 12.79 -13.90
C GLY A 142 -49.75 13.53 -12.56
N SER A 143 -49.49 12.86 -11.43
CA SER A 143 -49.35 13.52 -10.13
C SER A 143 -48.00 14.24 -10.01
N PHE A 144 -47.93 15.35 -9.26
CA PHE A 144 -46.65 16.01 -9.01
C PHE A 144 -45.76 15.17 -8.09
N ILE A 145 -44.46 15.11 -8.40
CA ILE A 145 -43.46 14.45 -7.57
C ILE A 145 -43.35 15.23 -6.24
N GLU A 146 -43.51 14.53 -5.12
CA GLU A 146 -43.60 15.14 -3.77
C GLU A 146 -42.38 16.01 -3.43
N TYR A 147 -41.19 15.58 -3.84
CA TYR A 147 -39.96 16.37 -3.72
C TYR A 147 -40.10 17.77 -4.32
N TRP A 148 -40.60 17.87 -5.56
CA TRP A 148 -40.74 19.15 -6.25
C TRP A 148 -41.85 20.02 -5.65
N VAL A 149 -42.92 19.40 -5.15
CA VAL A 149 -43.98 20.13 -4.44
C VAL A 149 -43.40 20.86 -3.22
N GLN A 150 -42.61 20.16 -2.40
CA GLN A 150 -41.99 20.77 -1.23
C GLN A 150 -40.92 21.81 -1.63
N TYR A 151 -40.09 21.47 -2.62
CA TYR A 151 -39.01 22.34 -3.13
C TYR A 151 -39.50 23.72 -3.59
N TYR A 152 -40.58 23.77 -4.38
CA TYR A 152 -41.14 25.02 -4.89
C TYR A 152 -41.98 25.76 -3.83
N LYS A 153 -42.65 25.02 -2.94
CA LYS A 153 -43.40 25.61 -1.81
C LYS A 153 -42.50 26.42 -0.88
N GLU A 154 -41.31 25.91 -0.56
CA GLU A 154 -40.31 26.62 0.26
C GLU A 154 -39.80 27.92 -0.37
N ARG A 155 -39.85 28.01 -1.70
CA ARG A 155 -39.39 29.16 -2.47
C ARG A 155 -40.49 30.14 -2.83
N GLY A 156 -41.74 29.87 -2.44
CA GLY A 156 -42.88 30.76 -2.67
C GLY A 156 -43.25 30.97 -4.13
N VAL A 157 -42.87 30.04 -5.02
CA VAL A 157 -43.11 30.10 -6.47
C VAL A 157 -43.89 28.88 -6.95
N GLN A 158 -44.64 29.04 -8.05
CA GLN A 158 -45.40 27.95 -8.65
C GLN A 158 -44.46 26.99 -9.41
N ILE A 159 -44.77 25.69 -9.39
CA ILE A 159 -44.04 24.68 -10.18
C ILE A 159 -44.22 25.00 -11.68
N PRO A 160 -43.14 25.23 -12.45
CA PRO A 160 -43.19 25.60 -13.85
C PRO A 160 -43.38 24.37 -14.75
N GLN A 161 -44.44 23.60 -14.49
CA GLN A 161 -44.77 22.38 -15.25
C GLN A 161 -45.15 22.72 -16.69
N GLY A 162 -44.46 22.10 -17.65
CA GLY A 162 -44.70 22.31 -19.08
C GLY A 162 -44.08 23.58 -19.66
N ASP A 163 -43.47 24.42 -18.83
CA ASP A 163 -42.75 25.61 -19.29
C ASP A 163 -41.52 25.20 -20.12
N PRO A 164 -41.09 26.04 -21.08
CA PRO A 164 -39.84 25.83 -21.80
C PRO A 164 -38.66 25.80 -20.83
N GLY A 165 -37.77 24.81 -20.97
CA GLY A 165 -36.58 24.66 -20.13
C GLY A 165 -35.39 24.11 -20.89
N SER A 166 -34.30 23.85 -20.16
CA SER A 166 -33.13 23.15 -20.68
C SER A 166 -32.69 22.08 -19.68
N HIS A 167 -32.19 20.95 -20.17
CA HIS A 167 -31.68 19.87 -19.33
C HIS A 167 -30.41 19.28 -19.97
N PRO A 168 -29.34 19.01 -19.20
CA PRO A 168 -28.08 18.46 -19.73
C PRO A 168 -28.28 17.22 -20.60
N ALA A 169 -29.10 16.27 -20.15
CA ALA A 169 -29.43 15.05 -20.93
C ALA A 169 -30.10 15.32 -22.29
N GLN A 170 -30.85 16.42 -22.44
CA GLN A 170 -31.43 16.80 -23.73
C GLN A 170 -30.41 17.50 -24.61
N LEU A 171 -29.54 18.34 -24.05
CA LEU A 171 -28.41 18.94 -24.78
C LEU A 171 -27.52 17.86 -25.41
N ARG A 172 -27.23 16.79 -24.65
CA ARG A 172 -26.39 15.66 -25.09
C ARG A 172 -26.91 14.96 -26.36
N LYS A 173 -28.22 15.05 -26.66
CA LYS A 173 -28.86 14.47 -27.87
C LYS A 173 -28.64 15.31 -29.13
N SER A 174 -28.03 16.48 -29.02
CA SER A 174 -27.72 17.32 -30.18
C SER A 174 -26.81 16.58 -31.18
N PRO A 175 -27.12 16.59 -32.49
CA PRO A 175 -26.28 15.95 -33.51
C PRO A 175 -24.93 16.65 -33.73
N LEU A 176 -24.77 17.87 -33.20
CA LEU A 176 -23.54 18.67 -33.26
C LEU A 176 -22.54 18.30 -32.16
N LEU A 177 -22.90 17.35 -31.29
CA LEU A 177 -22.08 16.90 -30.19
C LEU A 177 -21.46 15.54 -30.50
N GLN A 178 -20.14 15.50 -30.60
CA GLN A 178 -19.38 14.27 -30.84
C GLN A 178 -18.57 13.90 -29.60
N SER A 179 -18.78 12.69 -29.07
CA SER A 179 -17.99 12.22 -27.93
C SER A 179 -16.52 12.12 -28.33
N VAL A 180 -15.64 12.78 -27.59
CA VAL A 180 -14.19 12.78 -27.85
C VAL A 180 -13.48 11.82 -26.90
N MET A 181 -13.90 11.80 -25.63
CA MET A 181 -13.23 11.05 -24.60
C MET A 181 -14.16 10.78 -23.42
N THR A 182 -14.12 9.56 -22.90
CA THR A 182 -14.78 9.18 -21.66
C THR A 182 -13.71 8.81 -20.63
N PHE A 183 -13.62 9.58 -19.55
CA PHE A 183 -12.83 9.21 -18.38
C PHE A 183 -13.73 8.42 -17.46
N ALA A 184 -13.49 7.11 -17.33
CA ALA A 184 -14.07 6.31 -16.27
C ALA A 184 -12.96 6.05 -15.23
N LYS A 185 -13.03 6.71 -14.08
CA LYS A 185 -12.30 6.25 -12.91
C LYS A 185 -13.05 5.00 -12.46
N LYS A 186 -12.64 3.82 -12.94
CA LYS A 186 -13.12 2.58 -12.31
C LYS A 186 -12.76 2.70 -10.83
N PRO A 187 -13.72 2.61 -9.89
CA PRO A 187 -13.36 2.53 -8.49
C PRO A 187 -12.47 1.29 -8.37
N PHE A 188 -11.22 1.50 -7.95
CA PHE A 188 -10.26 0.42 -7.74
C PHE A 188 -10.86 -0.65 -6.79
N GLY A 189 -11.74 -0.23 -5.88
CA GLY A 189 -12.55 -1.09 -5.00
C GLY A 189 -13.49 -2.08 -5.71
N ALA A 190 -13.97 -1.80 -6.94
CA ALA A 190 -14.81 -2.76 -7.67
C ALA A 190 -14.02 -3.97 -8.22
N PHE A 191 -12.67 -3.89 -8.24
CA PHE A 191 -11.79 -4.98 -8.68
C PHE A 191 -11.04 -5.64 -7.51
N LEU A 192 -10.90 -4.95 -6.37
CA LEU A 192 -10.35 -5.49 -5.12
C LEU A 192 -11.37 -6.29 -4.29
N GLY A 193 -12.64 -6.37 -4.69
CA GLY A 193 -13.65 -7.18 -4.00
C GLY A 193 -13.41 -8.70 -4.11
N ASP A 194 -14.46 -9.51 -3.93
CA ASP A 194 -14.39 -10.99 -3.94
C ASP A 194 -13.64 -11.59 -5.14
N GLY A 195 -13.56 -10.88 -6.26
CA GLY A 195 -12.82 -11.28 -7.46
C GLY A 195 -11.30 -11.47 -7.26
N ILE A 196 -10.67 -10.85 -6.25
CA ILE A 196 -9.24 -11.07 -5.96
C ILE A 196 -8.95 -12.51 -5.51
N LEU A 197 -9.95 -13.18 -4.91
CA LEU A 197 -9.85 -14.56 -4.46
C LEU A 197 -10.03 -15.58 -5.59
N GLU A 198 -10.51 -15.16 -6.76
CA GLU A 198 -10.71 -16.05 -7.90
C GLU A 198 -9.39 -16.50 -8.53
N PHE A 199 -8.34 -15.68 -8.43
CA PHE A 199 -7.06 -15.90 -9.13
C PHE A 199 -5.90 -15.97 -8.15
N GLY A 200 -5.22 -17.12 -8.10
CA GLY A 200 -4.09 -17.29 -7.19
C GLY A 200 -2.83 -16.55 -7.64
N HIS A 201 -2.62 -16.32 -8.94
CA HIS A 201 -1.34 -15.86 -9.49
C HIS A 201 -1.47 -14.52 -10.21
N TRP A 202 -0.34 -13.83 -10.40
CA TRP A 202 -0.25 -12.61 -11.20
C TRP A 202 0.84 -12.76 -12.25
N VAL A 203 0.49 -12.78 -13.53
CA VAL A 203 1.45 -13.08 -14.61
C VAL A 203 1.16 -12.20 -15.81
N ASN A 204 2.21 -11.60 -16.37
CA ASN A 204 2.11 -10.78 -17.58
C ASN A 204 1.04 -9.67 -17.48
N GLY A 205 0.99 -9.00 -16.32
CA GLY A 205 0.10 -7.85 -16.09
C GLY A 205 -1.37 -8.18 -15.85
N LYS A 206 -1.71 -9.44 -15.56
CA LYS A 206 -3.08 -9.87 -15.31
C LYS A 206 -3.20 -10.92 -14.19
N PRO A 207 -4.35 -11.01 -13.51
CA PRO A 207 -4.69 -12.16 -12.67
C PRO A 207 -4.65 -13.45 -13.49
N SER A 208 -4.22 -14.55 -12.88
CA SER A 208 -4.03 -15.84 -13.55
C SER A 208 -4.28 -17.01 -12.62
N ASN A 209 -4.80 -18.09 -13.19
CA ASN A 209 -4.89 -19.40 -12.54
C ASN A 209 -4.08 -20.42 -13.31
N PHE A 210 -3.51 -21.35 -12.56
CA PHE A 210 -2.76 -22.46 -13.09
C PHE A 210 -3.49 -23.76 -12.83
N ALA A 211 -3.52 -24.65 -13.82
CA ALA A 211 -3.92 -26.03 -13.59
C ALA A 211 -2.80 -26.74 -12.82
N SER A 212 -3.13 -27.33 -11.69
CA SER A 212 -2.21 -28.10 -10.85
C SER A 212 -2.99 -29.16 -10.09
N SER A 213 -2.34 -30.29 -9.80
CA SER A 213 -2.90 -31.30 -8.88
C SER A 213 -2.67 -30.93 -7.42
N HIS A 214 -1.80 -29.96 -7.14
CA HIS A 214 -1.48 -29.51 -5.79
C HIS A 214 -2.21 -28.20 -5.49
N THR A 215 -3.11 -28.25 -4.51
CA THR A 215 -3.86 -27.09 -4.01
C THR A 215 -3.53 -26.81 -2.55
N PHE A 216 -3.79 -25.59 -2.11
CA PHE A 216 -3.70 -25.20 -0.71
C PHE A 216 -4.82 -24.22 -0.34
N PRO A 217 -5.31 -24.24 0.91
CA PRO A 217 -6.33 -23.31 1.38
C PRO A 217 -5.71 -21.97 1.77
N VAL A 218 -6.40 -20.88 1.46
CA VAL A 218 -6.18 -19.55 2.03
C VAL A 218 -7.16 -19.39 3.17
N ILE A 219 -6.66 -19.21 4.40
CA ILE A 219 -7.46 -19.25 5.62
C ILE A 219 -7.51 -17.87 6.25
N GLU A 220 -8.70 -17.42 6.63
CA GLU A 220 -8.92 -16.19 7.37
C GLU A 220 -8.58 -16.39 8.86
N PRO A 221 -7.50 -15.82 9.40
CA PRO A 221 -7.06 -16.17 10.76
C PRO A 221 -8.03 -15.73 11.86
N ARG A 222 -8.80 -14.66 11.60
CA ARG A 222 -9.78 -14.12 12.58
C ARG A 222 -10.95 -15.07 12.84
N SER A 223 -11.35 -15.90 11.88
CA SER A 223 -12.51 -16.80 12.01
C SER A 223 -12.18 -18.28 11.79
N GLY A 224 -10.99 -18.59 11.27
CA GLY A 224 -10.61 -19.95 10.87
C GLY A 224 -11.27 -20.43 9.57
N LYS A 225 -12.10 -19.61 8.91
CA LYS A 225 -12.76 -19.97 7.66
C LYS A 225 -11.78 -19.99 6.48
N THR A 226 -12.05 -20.85 5.50
CA THR A 226 -11.31 -20.82 4.22
C THR A 226 -11.87 -19.72 3.33
N LEU A 227 -11.03 -18.76 2.95
CA LEU A 227 -11.35 -17.69 2.00
C LEU A 227 -11.39 -18.22 0.57
N ALA A 228 -10.38 -19.00 0.20
CA ALA A 228 -10.22 -19.57 -1.13
C ALA A 228 -9.42 -20.87 -1.09
N THR A 229 -9.45 -21.64 -2.18
CA THR A 229 -8.52 -22.76 -2.41
C THR A 229 -7.82 -22.53 -3.73
N TRP A 230 -6.50 -22.40 -3.68
CA TRP A 230 -5.68 -22.04 -4.84
C TRP A 230 -4.77 -23.17 -5.29
N ASN A 231 -4.42 -23.15 -6.56
CA ASN A 231 -3.47 -24.06 -7.17
C ASN A 231 -2.04 -23.56 -6.96
N ALA A 232 -1.16 -24.40 -6.43
CA ALA A 232 0.27 -24.12 -6.43
C ALA A 232 0.83 -24.22 -7.86
N ALA A 233 1.75 -23.32 -8.21
CA ALA A 233 2.42 -23.38 -9.51
C ALA A 233 3.27 -24.65 -9.64
N THR A 234 3.30 -25.26 -10.82
CA THR A 234 4.24 -26.34 -11.13
C THR A 234 5.62 -25.77 -11.47
N PRO A 235 6.71 -26.55 -11.40
CA PRO A 235 8.03 -26.10 -11.82
C PRO A 235 8.08 -25.58 -13.27
N GLU A 236 7.29 -26.17 -14.18
CA GLU A 236 7.18 -25.73 -15.57
C GLU A 236 6.49 -24.37 -15.68
N GLN A 237 5.41 -24.14 -14.91
CA GLN A 237 4.75 -22.84 -14.86
C GLN A 237 5.65 -21.76 -14.27
N VAL A 238 6.41 -22.07 -13.20
CA VAL A 238 7.43 -21.17 -12.65
C VAL A 238 8.46 -20.81 -13.71
N LYS A 239 8.97 -21.79 -14.46
CA LYS A 239 9.90 -21.53 -15.56
C LYS A 239 9.31 -20.58 -16.60
N ASN A 240 8.07 -20.80 -17.03
CA ASN A 240 7.39 -19.94 -18.01
C ASN A 240 7.22 -18.50 -17.49
N VAL A 241 6.88 -18.32 -16.20
CA VAL A 241 6.79 -17.00 -15.59
C VAL A 241 8.14 -16.29 -15.56
N VAL A 242 9.23 -16.99 -15.22
CA VAL A 242 10.57 -16.43 -15.23
C VAL A 242 11.02 -16.04 -16.65
N ASP A 243 10.66 -16.84 -17.67
CA ASP A 243 10.98 -16.53 -19.07
C ASP A 243 10.25 -15.27 -19.56
N ILE A 244 8.98 -15.09 -19.15
CA ILE A 244 8.22 -13.84 -19.38
C ILE A 244 8.92 -12.66 -18.69
N ALA A 245 9.30 -12.82 -17.42
CA ALA A 245 9.96 -11.78 -16.65
C ALA A 245 11.30 -11.37 -17.27
N LYS A 246 12.11 -12.33 -17.75
CA LYS A 246 13.38 -12.08 -18.43
C LYS A 246 13.19 -11.25 -19.70
N LYS A 247 12.17 -11.57 -20.50
CA LYS A 247 11.84 -10.81 -21.72
C LYS A 247 11.43 -9.38 -21.38
N ALA A 248 10.53 -9.21 -20.40
CA ALA A 248 10.05 -7.90 -19.96
C ALA A 248 11.18 -7.04 -19.36
N GLN A 249 12.06 -7.66 -18.56
CA GLN A 249 13.18 -7.00 -17.90
C GLN A 249 14.11 -6.29 -18.88
N THR A 250 14.32 -6.85 -20.08
CA THR A 250 15.20 -6.23 -21.09
C THR A 250 14.67 -4.86 -21.53
N GLY A 251 13.35 -4.70 -21.64
CA GLY A 251 12.72 -3.41 -21.92
C GLY A 251 12.78 -2.49 -20.71
N TRP A 252 12.37 -2.98 -19.54
CA TRP A 252 12.36 -2.20 -18.30
C TRP A 252 13.74 -1.68 -17.90
N GLY A 253 14.78 -2.49 -18.00
CA GLY A 253 16.16 -2.11 -17.68
C GLY A 253 16.77 -1.07 -18.64
N LYS A 254 16.14 -0.81 -19.80
CA LYS A 254 16.54 0.24 -20.76
C LYS A 254 15.83 1.56 -20.55
N THR A 255 14.79 1.60 -19.73
CA THR A 255 14.11 2.84 -19.37
C THR A 255 15.06 3.79 -18.67
N THR A 256 14.78 5.08 -18.76
CA THR A 256 15.42 6.13 -17.97
C THR A 256 14.99 6.03 -16.51
N TRP A 257 15.77 6.63 -15.61
CA TRP A 257 15.36 6.71 -14.21
C TRP A 257 14.06 7.51 -14.02
N LEU A 258 13.82 8.55 -14.82
CA LEU A 258 12.60 9.37 -14.75
C LEU A 258 11.35 8.54 -15.06
N GLU A 259 11.40 7.70 -16.09
CA GLU A 259 10.28 6.80 -16.43
C GLU A 259 9.99 5.81 -15.30
N ARG A 260 11.03 5.26 -14.66
CA ARG A 260 10.85 4.36 -13.50
C ARG A 260 10.30 5.09 -12.28
N SER A 261 10.85 6.28 -12.00
CA SER A 261 10.42 7.15 -10.90
C SER A 261 8.92 7.44 -10.99
N GLU A 262 8.42 7.77 -12.19
CA GLU A 262 7.01 8.08 -12.41
C GLU A 262 6.08 6.90 -12.09
N VAL A 263 6.47 5.67 -12.45
CA VAL A 263 5.69 4.46 -12.11
C VAL A 263 5.67 4.24 -10.59
N LEU A 264 6.82 4.39 -9.91
CA LEU A 264 6.89 4.21 -8.45
C LEU A 264 6.09 5.28 -7.70
N ARG A 265 6.15 6.54 -8.16
CA ARG A 265 5.39 7.67 -7.62
C ARG A 265 3.88 7.42 -7.74
N LYS A 266 3.40 7.04 -8.93
CA LYS A 266 1.99 6.66 -9.16
C LYS A 266 1.55 5.45 -8.33
N THR A 267 2.44 4.47 -8.14
CA THR A 267 2.18 3.31 -7.27
C THR A 267 1.90 3.76 -5.84
N ALA A 268 2.69 4.71 -5.31
CA ALA A 268 2.49 5.27 -3.98
C ALA A 268 1.15 6.03 -3.86
N GLU A 269 0.77 6.82 -4.86
CA GLU A 269 -0.52 7.53 -4.90
C GLU A 269 -1.70 6.55 -4.87
N LEU A 270 -1.62 5.46 -5.62
CA LEU A 270 -2.65 4.43 -5.68
C LEU A 270 -2.72 3.62 -4.37
N LEU A 271 -1.58 3.27 -3.76
CA LEU A 271 -1.55 2.66 -2.42
C LEU A 271 -2.24 3.55 -1.39
N ARG A 272 -1.89 4.85 -1.37
CA ARG A 272 -2.48 5.82 -0.44
C ARG A 272 -3.99 5.97 -0.63
N SER A 273 -4.42 6.12 -1.88
CA SER A 273 -5.84 6.31 -2.22
C SER A 273 -6.71 5.09 -1.92
N ASN A 274 -6.10 3.90 -1.81
CA ASN A 274 -6.79 2.64 -1.54
C ASN A 274 -6.40 2.03 -0.18
N CYS A 275 -5.78 2.82 0.71
CA CYS A 275 -5.21 2.34 1.96
C CYS A 275 -6.21 1.54 2.79
N GLU A 276 -7.45 2.03 2.89
CA GLU A 276 -8.50 1.38 3.69
C GLU A 276 -8.84 -0.02 3.19
N GLU A 277 -9.00 -0.18 1.88
CA GLU A 277 -9.39 -1.46 1.30
C GLU A 277 -8.25 -2.48 1.36
N ILE A 278 -7.02 -2.02 1.15
CA ILE A 278 -5.83 -2.86 1.26
C ILE A 278 -5.62 -3.29 2.72
N ALA A 279 -5.82 -2.38 3.67
CA ALA A 279 -5.69 -2.68 5.10
C ALA A 279 -6.71 -3.75 5.54
N LYS A 280 -7.95 -3.70 5.04
CA LYS A 280 -8.93 -4.77 5.29
C LYS A 280 -8.43 -6.12 4.79
N TRP A 281 -7.89 -6.20 3.58
CA TRP A 281 -7.33 -7.45 3.06
C TRP A 281 -6.16 -7.97 3.90
N GLU A 282 -5.26 -7.09 4.32
CA GLU A 282 -4.20 -7.44 5.28
C GLU A 282 -4.80 -8.00 6.58
N CYS A 283 -5.85 -7.40 7.14
CA CYS A 283 -6.52 -7.96 8.33
C CYS A 283 -7.14 -9.33 8.08
N LEU A 284 -7.84 -9.52 6.95
CA LEU A 284 -8.50 -10.79 6.61
C LEU A 284 -7.49 -11.91 6.43
N ASP A 285 -6.37 -11.63 5.77
CA ASP A 285 -5.40 -12.63 5.32
C ASP A 285 -4.29 -12.88 6.37
N ASN A 286 -3.98 -11.90 7.23
CA ASN A 286 -2.93 -12.02 8.25
C ASN A 286 -3.45 -12.09 9.70
N GLY A 287 -4.60 -11.45 9.99
CA GLY A 287 -5.18 -11.39 11.34
C GLY A 287 -4.68 -10.27 12.24
N LYS A 288 -3.82 -9.35 11.75
CA LYS A 288 -3.40 -8.14 12.48
C LYS A 288 -4.52 -7.10 12.59
N PRO A 289 -4.55 -6.28 13.66
CA PRO A 289 -5.52 -5.20 13.82
C PRO A 289 -5.49 -4.18 12.67
N ILE A 290 -6.65 -3.63 12.33
CA ILE A 290 -6.84 -2.70 11.21
C ILE A 290 -5.99 -1.43 11.32
N TYR A 291 -5.76 -0.93 12.53
CA TYR A 291 -4.91 0.23 12.72
C TYR A 291 -3.44 -0.06 12.33
N GLU A 292 -2.94 -1.27 12.58
CA GLU A 292 -1.59 -1.69 12.17
C GLU A 292 -1.55 -1.94 10.67
N ALA A 293 -2.57 -2.60 10.11
CA ALA A 293 -2.65 -2.84 8.68
C ALA A 293 -2.64 -1.53 7.87
N ARG A 294 -3.31 -0.47 8.34
CA ARG A 294 -3.21 0.87 7.72
C ARG A 294 -1.79 1.41 7.78
N ALA A 295 -1.13 1.30 8.93
CA ALA A 295 0.25 1.74 9.07
C ALA A 295 1.21 0.98 8.12
N ASP A 296 0.99 -0.33 7.92
CA ASP A 296 1.76 -1.13 6.97
C ASP A 296 1.59 -0.64 5.53
N VAL A 297 0.37 -0.33 5.11
CA VAL A 297 0.10 0.21 3.76
C VAL A 297 0.73 1.58 3.60
N LEU A 298 0.63 2.47 4.60
CA LEU A 298 1.27 3.78 4.56
C LEU A 298 2.81 3.68 4.54
N SER A 299 3.40 2.71 5.27
CA SER A 299 4.82 2.39 5.17
C SER A 299 5.22 1.98 3.74
N CYS A 300 4.35 1.26 3.03
CA CYS A 300 4.56 0.93 1.62
C CYS A 300 4.54 2.18 0.73
N VAL A 301 3.61 3.11 0.99
CA VAL A 301 3.55 4.41 0.30
C VAL A 301 4.88 5.15 0.44
N ASP A 302 5.40 5.28 1.67
CA ASP A 302 6.66 5.97 1.96
C ASP A 302 7.86 5.26 1.30
N THR A 303 7.81 3.93 1.21
CA THR A 303 8.84 3.13 0.54
C THR A 303 8.87 3.41 -0.96
N PHE A 304 7.71 3.39 -1.64
CA PHE A 304 7.64 3.70 -3.07
C PHE A 304 7.99 5.17 -3.37
N ILE A 305 7.57 6.12 -2.51
CA ILE A 305 7.97 7.53 -2.61
C ILE A 305 9.48 7.64 -2.51
N PHE A 306 10.09 7.04 -1.49
CA PHE A 306 11.55 7.10 -1.32
C PHE A 306 12.27 6.57 -2.56
N TYR A 307 11.95 5.35 -3.03
CA TYR A 307 12.62 4.76 -4.19
C TYR A 307 12.26 5.42 -5.53
N SER A 308 11.19 6.21 -5.61
CA SER A 308 10.97 7.09 -6.76
C SER A 308 12.04 8.18 -6.86
N GLY A 309 12.67 8.58 -5.73
CA GLY A 309 13.64 9.68 -5.64
C GLY A 309 15.12 9.29 -5.59
N VAL A 310 15.48 8.00 -5.55
CA VAL A 310 16.87 7.55 -5.27
C VAL A 310 17.86 7.61 -6.45
N ALA A 311 17.65 8.48 -7.45
CA ALA A 311 18.53 8.57 -8.64
C ALA A 311 20.02 8.67 -8.28
N HIS A 312 20.31 9.47 -7.25
CA HIS A 312 21.66 9.74 -6.75
C HIS A 312 22.36 8.48 -6.20
N GLY A 313 21.61 7.48 -5.76
CA GLY A 313 22.15 6.19 -5.32
C GLY A 313 22.53 5.24 -6.47
N LEU A 314 22.11 5.54 -7.71
CA LEU A 314 22.37 4.73 -8.90
C LEU A 314 23.53 5.24 -9.77
N LEU A 315 24.34 6.15 -9.23
CA LEU A 315 25.46 6.75 -9.93
C LEU A 315 26.67 5.82 -9.98
N GLY A 316 27.50 6.03 -11.00
CA GLY A 316 28.85 5.50 -11.11
C GLY A 316 29.90 6.52 -10.71
N HIS A 317 31.17 6.11 -10.72
CA HIS A 317 32.31 6.95 -10.38
C HIS A 317 33.25 7.10 -11.58
N HIS A 318 33.82 8.29 -11.76
CA HIS A 318 34.97 8.51 -12.65
C HIS A 318 36.26 8.40 -11.83
N ILE A 319 37.24 7.66 -12.33
CA ILE A 319 38.45 7.29 -11.60
C ILE A 319 39.66 7.60 -12.50
N PRO A 320 40.48 8.61 -12.18
CA PRO A 320 41.72 8.86 -12.91
C PRO A 320 42.73 7.73 -12.68
N LEU A 321 43.47 7.36 -13.71
CA LEU A 321 44.58 6.38 -13.66
C LEU A 321 45.87 7.03 -14.18
N ASP A 322 47.01 6.35 -14.06
CA ASP A 322 48.27 6.94 -14.52
C ASP A 322 48.28 7.21 -16.03
N GLY A 323 48.91 8.32 -16.41
CA GLY A 323 48.97 8.79 -17.79
C GLY A 323 47.61 9.35 -18.26
N PRO A 324 47.25 9.19 -19.55
CA PRO A 324 46.00 9.70 -20.09
C PRO A 324 44.80 8.78 -19.80
N ARG A 325 45.00 7.70 -19.04
CA ARG A 325 44.00 6.64 -18.82
C ARG A 325 43.02 7.05 -17.72
N PHE A 326 41.80 6.54 -17.84
CA PHE A 326 40.82 6.65 -16.78
C PHE A 326 39.94 5.40 -16.77
N ALA A 327 39.26 5.17 -15.65
CA ALA A 327 38.18 4.22 -15.56
C ALA A 327 36.89 4.94 -15.16
N TYR A 328 35.75 4.36 -15.52
CA TYR A 328 34.48 4.73 -14.94
C TYR A 328 33.65 3.51 -14.59
N THR A 329 32.81 3.63 -13.57
CA THR A 329 31.87 2.57 -13.20
C THR A 329 30.45 2.89 -13.68
N LYS A 330 29.66 1.84 -13.95
CA LYS A 330 28.22 1.92 -14.19
C LYS A 330 27.50 0.96 -13.27
N ARG A 331 26.41 1.40 -12.64
CA ARG A 331 25.47 0.50 -11.96
C ARG A 331 24.48 -0.05 -12.98
N LEU A 332 24.37 -1.36 -13.04
CA LEU A 332 23.46 -2.08 -13.93
C LEU A 332 22.48 -2.91 -13.09
N PRO A 333 21.24 -3.13 -13.55
CA PRO A 333 20.34 -4.08 -12.90
C PRO A 333 20.96 -5.49 -12.84
N MET A 334 20.53 -6.27 -11.87
CA MET A 334 20.84 -7.70 -11.77
C MET A 334 20.18 -8.50 -12.89
N GLY A 335 18.96 -8.15 -13.28
CA GLY A 335 18.14 -8.92 -14.22
C GLY A 335 16.81 -9.32 -13.61
N VAL A 336 16.47 -10.61 -13.66
CA VAL A 336 15.31 -11.15 -12.94
C VAL A 336 15.71 -11.48 -11.52
N VAL A 337 14.96 -10.99 -10.54
CA VAL A 337 15.19 -11.25 -9.13
C VAL A 337 14.03 -12.06 -8.55
N ALA A 338 14.36 -13.16 -7.88
CA ALA A 338 13.39 -13.96 -7.14
C ALA A 338 13.28 -13.39 -5.72
N CYS A 339 12.08 -12.98 -5.34
CA CYS A 339 11.81 -12.40 -4.03
C CYS A 339 10.83 -13.31 -3.29
N ILE A 340 11.22 -13.79 -2.11
CA ILE A 340 10.41 -14.72 -1.32
C ILE A 340 10.06 -14.02 0.00
N GLY A 341 8.76 -13.88 0.23
CA GLY A 341 8.19 -13.13 1.35
C GLY A 341 7.88 -13.97 2.58
N ALA A 342 7.83 -13.31 3.74
CA ALA A 342 7.29 -13.85 4.97
C ALA A 342 5.80 -13.48 5.11
N TRP A 343 5.15 -14.05 6.12
CA TRP A 343 3.71 -13.90 6.30
C TRP A 343 3.29 -12.82 7.31
N ASN A 344 4.21 -12.30 8.10
CA ASN A 344 3.87 -11.39 9.20
C ASN A 344 3.58 -9.95 8.75
N TYR A 345 4.24 -9.49 7.68
CA TYR A 345 3.95 -8.21 7.02
C TYR A 345 3.88 -8.42 5.49
N PRO A 346 2.83 -9.07 4.97
CA PRO A 346 2.77 -9.54 3.58
C PRO A 346 2.95 -8.43 2.56
N ILE A 347 2.18 -7.34 2.65
CA ILE A 347 2.32 -6.21 1.71
C ILE A 347 3.66 -5.47 1.87
N GLN A 348 4.12 -5.29 3.12
CA GLN A 348 5.35 -4.54 3.40
C GLN A 348 6.59 -5.30 2.90
N THR A 349 6.69 -6.60 3.20
CA THR A 349 7.80 -7.44 2.72
C THR A 349 7.82 -7.55 1.20
N CYS A 350 6.65 -7.56 0.55
CA CYS A 350 6.56 -7.49 -0.90
C CYS A 350 7.08 -6.15 -1.43
N THR A 351 6.69 -5.05 -0.79
CA THR A 351 7.06 -3.70 -1.16
C THR A 351 8.56 -3.42 -0.96
N TRP A 352 9.14 -3.82 0.18
CA TRP A 352 10.56 -3.62 0.48
C TRP A 352 11.49 -4.28 -0.53
N LYS A 353 11.06 -5.41 -1.10
CA LYS A 353 11.81 -6.11 -2.15
C LYS A 353 11.54 -5.52 -3.53
N THR A 354 10.28 -5.18 -3.81
CA THR A 354 9.84 -4.79 -5.14
C THR A 354 10.23 -3.36 -5.49
N ALA A 355 10.04 -2.40 -4.59
CA ALA A 355 10.32 -0.99 -4.84
C ALA A 355 11.78 -0.72 -5.24
N PRO A 356 12.81 -1.16 -4.47
CA PRO A 356 14.21 -0.98 -4.87
C PRO A 356 14.58 -1.81 -6.10
N ALA A 357 14.04 -3.03 -6.26
CA ALA A 357 14.30 -3.84 -7.45
C ALA A 357 13.84 -3.13 -8.73
N LEU A 358 12.62 -2.59 -8.72
CA LEU A 358 12.06 -1.84 -9.83
C LEU A 358 12.82 -0.54 -10.08
N ALA A 359 13.17 0.23 -9.03
CA ALA A 359 13.98 1.45 -9.16
C ALA A 359 15.33 1.20 -9.86
N CYS A 360 15.95 0.06 -9.56
CA CYS A 360 17.21 -0.39 -10.16
C CYS A 360 17.06 -0.97 -11.59
N GLY A 361 15.83 -1.15 -12.11
CA GLY A 361 15.57 -1.68 -13.45
C GLY A 361 15.49 -3.21 -13.55
N ASN A 362 15.23 -3.90 -12.43
CA ASN A 362 15.03 -5.35 -12.40
C ASN A 362 13.57 -5.74 -12.68
N ALA A 363 13.36 -6.99 -13.11
CA ALA A 363 12.05 -7.63 -13.04
C ALA A 363 11.97 -8.53 -11.80
N VAL A 364 10.81 -8.59 -11.17
CA VAL A 364 10.59 -9.30 -9.91
C VAL A 364 9.63 -10.47 -10.14
N VAL A 365 10.03 -11.65 -9.70
CA VAL A 365 9.12 -12.78 -9.51
C VAL A 365 9.00 -12.99 -7.99
N TYR A 366 7.84 -12.63 -7.45
CA TYR A 366 7.55 -12.69 -6.03
C TYR A 366 6.82 -13.99 -5.68
N LYS A 367 7.25 -14.65 -4.60
CA LYS A 367 6.57 -15.81 -4.01
C LYS A 367 6.19 -15.47 -2.57
N PRO A 368 4.93 -15.15 -2.27
CA PRO A 368 4.50 -14.89 -0.91
C PRO A 368 4.49 -16.20 -0.09
N SER A 369 4.27 -16.03 1.21
CA SER A 369 3.89 -17.15 2.06
C SER A 369 2.49 -17.65 1.67
N PRO A 370 2.25 -18.97 1.64
CA PRO A 370 0.91 -19.51 1.39
C PRO A 370 -0.09 -19.22 2.52
N LEU A 371 0.37 -18.73 3.68
CA LEU A 371 -0.49 -18.39 4.82
C LEU A 371 -1.24 -17.07 4.67
N CYS A 372 -0.73 -16.15 3.86
CA CYS A 372 -1.30 -14.82 3.63
C CYS A 372 -0.88 -14.27 2.25
N PRO A 373 -1.36 -14.90 1.18
CA PRO A 373 -0.84 -14.70 -0.17
C PRO A 373 -1.51 -13.56 -0.95
N VAL A 374 -2.58 -12.93 -0.44
CA VAL A 374 -3.47 -12.04 -1.19
C VAL A 374 -2.81 -10.69 -1.51
N SER A 375 -2.13 -10.08 -0.55
CA SER A 375 -1.61 -8.71 -0.70
C SER A 375 -0.59 -8.54 -1.83
N ALA A 376 0.13 -9.60 -2.20
CA ALA A 376 1.04 -9.58 -3.34
C ALA A 376 0.29 -9.40 -4.68
N LEU A 377 -0.92 -9.97 -4.80
CA LEU A 377 -1.77 -9.83 -5.99
C LEU A 377 -2.32 -8.41 -6.09
N ILE A 378 -2.75 -7.85 -4.95
CA ILE A 378 -3.18 -6.45 -4.83
C ILE A 378 -2.06 -5.52 -5.30
N LEU A 379 -0.82 -5.72 -4.83
CA LEU A 379 0.31 -4.91 -5.28
C LEU A 379 0.56 -5.07 -6.79
N GLY A 380 0.43 -6.28 -7.35
CA GLY A 380 0.55 -6.51 -8.79
C GLY A 380 -0.45 -5.68 -9.60
N GLN A 381 -1.69 -5.59 -9.14
CA GLN A 381 -2.72 -4.77 -9.75
C GLN A 381 -2.43 -3.27 -9.62
N ILE A 382 -1.97 -2.81 -8.46
CA ILE A 382 -1.58 -1.41 -8.24
C ILE A 382 -0.45 -1.03 -9.20
N LEU A 383 0.60 -1.85 -9.28
CA LEU A 383 1.75 -1.62 -10.15
C LEU A 383 1.34 -1.55 -11.62
N LYS A 384 0.46 -2.46 -12.08
CA LYS A 384 -0.08 -2.41 -13.44
C LYS A 384 -0.88 -1.13 -13.70
N SER A 385 -1.69 -0.71 -12.74
CA SER A 385 -2.48 0.52 -12.82
C SER A 385 -1.60 1.77 -12.82
N ALA A 386 -0.44 1.70 -12.16
CA ALA A 386 0.58 2.75 -12.18
C ALA A 386 1.37 2.82 -13.49
N GLY A 387 1.15 1.89 -14.43
CA GLY A 387 1.81 1.84 -15.73
C GLY A 387 3.03 0.93 -15.79
N LEU A 388 3.24 0.04 -14.81
CA LEU A 388 4.33 -0.94 -14.88
C LEU A 388 4.14 -1.86 -16.12
N PRO A 389 5.19 -2.07 -16.95
CA PRO A 389 5.07 -2.93 -18.11
C PRO A 389 4.75 -4.40 -17.76
N ASP A 390 4.01 -5.06 -18.65
CA ASP A 390 3.60 -6.45 -18.45
C ASP A 390 4.81 -7.38 -18.31
N GLY A 391 4.73 -8.26 -17.31
CA GLY A 391 5.78 -9.25 -17.01
C GLY A 391 6.91 -8.74 -16.13
N VAL A 392 7.03 -7.42 -15.87
CA VAL A 392 8.09 -6.88 -15.00
C VAL A 392 7.87 -7.29 -13.54
N PHE A 393 6.61 -7.40 -13.10
CA PHE A 393 6.25 -7.96 -11.80
C PHE A 393 5.34 -9.16 -11.99
N SER A 394 5.66 -10.28 -11.33
CA SER A 394 4.84 -11.49 -11.32
C SER A 394 4.76 -12.07 -9.91
N VAL A 395 3.63 -12.71 -9.60
CA VAL A 395 3.40 -13.43 -8.34
C VAL A 395 3.12 -14.90 -8.67
N VAL A 396 3.88 -15.80 -8.04
CA VAL A 396 3.69 -17.25 -8.14
C VAL A 396 3.42 -17.83 -6.77
N GLN A 397 2.30 -18.53 -6.63
CA GLN A 397 1.88 -19.16 -5.38
C GLN A 397 2.33 -20.61 -5.27
N GLY A 398 2.47 -21.04 -4.03
CA GLY A 398 2.73 -22.43 -3.67
C GLY A 398 3.67 -22.49 -2.48
N ASP A 399 4.17 -23.68 -2.20
CA ASP A 399 4.94 -23.99 -1.00
C ASP A 399 6.45 -23.93 -1.25
N ALA A 400 7.21 -24.86 -0.65
CA ALA A 400 8.65 -24.97 -0.80
C ALA A 400 9.08 -25.47 -2.18
N ASP A 401 8.26 -26.24 -2.90
CA ASP A 401 8.63 -26.79 -4.21
C ASP A 401 8.62 -25.68 -5.27
N VAL A 402 7.65 -24.77 -5.19
CA VAL A 402 7.61 -23.54 -6.01
C VAL A 402 8.81 -22.64 -5.73
N ALA A 403 9.15 -22.46 -4.44
CA ALA A 403 10.33 -21.69 -4.06
C ALA A 403 11.61 -22.31 -4.64
N ARG A 404 11.78 -23.63 -4.53
CA ARG A 404 12.93 -24.35 -5.08
C ARG A 404 13.02 -24.18 -6.59
N ALA A 405 11.91 -24.40 -7.32
CA ALA A 405 11.87 -24.23 -8.77
C ALA A 405 12.26 -22.80 -9.20
N LEU A 406 11.83 -21.79 -8.44
CA LEU A 406 12.18 -20.39 -8.71
C LEU A 406 13.66 -20.10 -8.42
N ILE A 407 14.17 -20.53 -7.26
CA ILE A 407 15.56 -20.32 -6.84
C ILE A 407 16.54 -21.03 -7.78
N GLU A 408 16.23 -22.26 -8.18
CA GLU A 408 17.09 -23.08 -9.03
C GLU A 408 17.07 -22.66 -10.51
N ASN A 409 16.10 -21.85 -10.93
CA ASN A 409 15.96 -21.41 -12.32
C ASN A 409 17.21 -20.63 -12.80
N GLU A 410 17.69 -20.92 -14.00
CA GLU A 410 18.92 -20.33 -14.54
C GLU A 410 18.78 -18.85 -14.91
N ASN A 411 17.57 -18.42 -15.22
CA ASN A 411 17.26 -17.06 -15.63
C ASN A 411 17.07 -16.09 -14.45
N VAL A 412 17.08 -16.59 -13.21
CA VAL A 412 17.08 -15.78 -11.99
C VAL A 412 18.52 -15.39 -11.64
N SER A 413 18.78 -14.10 -11.49
CA SER A 413 20.12 -13.55 -11.26
C SER A 413 20.41 -13.27 -9.78
N LYS A 414 19.37 -13.20 -8.94
CA LYS A 414 19.48 -12.91 -7.51
C LYS A 414 18.28 -13.49 -6.76
N VAL A 415 18.50 -13.89 -5.51
CA VAL A 415 17.42 -14.21 -4.56
C VAL A 415 17.41 -13.22 -3.39
N SER A 416 16.22 -12.74 -3.00
CA SER A 416 16.00 -12.04 -1.73
C SER A 416 14.98 -12.83 -0.92
N PHE A 417 15.32 -13.19 0.32
CA PHE A 417 14.49 -14.03 1.17
C PHE A 417 14.29 -13.39 2.54
N THR A 418 13.04 -13.39 3.01
CA THR A 418 12.69 -13.11 4.39
C THR A 418 12.00 -14.33 5.00
N GLY A 419 12.46 -14.80 6.16
CA GLY A 419 11.85 -15.94 6.84
C GLY A 419 12.75 -16.62 7.88
N SER A 420 12.56 -17.91 8.11
CA SER A 420 13.27 -18.61 9.19
C SER A 420 14.71 -18.98 8.83
N ILE A 421 15.58 -19.04 9.84
CA ILE A 421 17.00 -19.41 9.70
C ILE A 421 17.20 -20.78 9.01
N PRO A 422 16.48 -21.86 9.39
CA PRO A 422 16.65 -23.16 8.74
C PRO A 422 16.29 -23.13 7.24
N THR A 423 15.28 -22.36 6.85
CA THR A 423 14.89 -22.19 5.44
C THR A 423 15.91 -21.33 4.70
N GLY A 424 16.40 -20.24 5.30
CA GLY A 424 17.45 -19.40 4.73
C GLY A 424 18.72 -20.19 4.39
N LYS A 425 19.15 -21.09 5.30
CA LYS A 425 20.29 -22.00 5.05
C LYS A 425 20.06 -22.90 3.82
N LYS A 426 18.85 -23.48 3.67
CA LYS A 426 18.49 -24.30 2.49
C LYS A 426 18.48 -23.49 1.19
N ILE A 427 17.95 -22.27 1.23
CA ILE A 427 17.92 -21.37 0.07
C ILE A 427 19.35 -21.00 -0.34
N MET A 428 20.21 -20.65 0.62
CA MET A 428 21.62 -20.34 0.35
C MET A 428 22.34 -21.52 -0.31
N GLN A 429 22.11 -22.75 0.17
CA GLN A 429 22.65 -23.97 -0.44
C GLN A 429 22.15 -24.15 -1.88
N ALA A 430 20.85 -23.97 -2.14
CA ALA A 430 20.29 -24.07 -3.49
C ALA A 430 20.86 -22.98 -4.44
N CYS A 431 21.05 -21.76 -3.94
CA CYS A 431 21.69 -20.64 -4.64
C CYS A 431 23.19 -20.81 -4.88
N ALA A 432 23.83 -21.84 -4.32
CA ALA A 432 25.21 -22.20 -4.62
C ALA A 432 25.29 -23.45 -5.50
N GLY A 433 24.31 -24.36 -5.38
CA GLY A 433 24.36 -25.69 -5.98
C GLY A 433 24.24 -25.73 -7.50
N ARG A 434 23.31 -24.96 -8.09
CA ARG A 434 23.13 -24.94 -9.57
C ARG A 434 23.82 -23.76 -10.26
N ASN A 435 23.56 -22.55 -9.78
CA ASN A 435 24.20 -21.31 -10.26
C ASN A 435 24.65 -20.51 -9.05
N ILE A 436 25.78 -19.81 -9.13
CA ILE A 436 26.21 -18.88 -8.08
C ILE A 436 25.34 -17.62 -8.14
N LYS A 437 24.32 -17.55 -7.30
CA LYS A 437 23.39 -16.41 -7.21
C LYS A 437 23.65 -15.61 -5.94
N PRO A 438 23.86 -14.28 -6.02
CA PRO A 438 23.86 -13.43 -4.85
C PRO A 438 22.53 -13.54 -4.09
N VAL A 439 22.61 -13.58 -2.77
CA VAL A 439 21.44 -13.66 -1.88
C VAL A 439 21.42 -12.51 -0.89
N THR A 440 20.23 -12.03 -0.55
CA THR A 440 19.97 -11.16 0.62
C THR A 440 19.06 -11.93 1.56
N MET A 441 19.41 -11.95 2.84
CA MET A 441 18.76 -12.78 3.85
C MET A 441 18.33 -11.92 5.04
N GLU A 442 17.02 -11.83 5.24
CA GLU A 442 16.41 -11.23 6.42
C GLU A 442 15.79 -12.35 7.25
N LEU A 443 16.47 -12.76 8.32
CA LEU A 443 16.09 -13.90 9.13
C LEU A 443 15.65 -13.47 10.54
N GLY A 444 15.12 -14.42 11.30
CA GLY A 444 14.63 -14.20 12.66
C GLY A 444 15.67 -13.66 13.66
N GLY A 445 15.17 -13.26 14.82
CA GLY A 445 15.95 -12.63 15.88
C GLY A 445 15.65 -13.18 17.27
N LYS A 446 16.60 -12.95 18.19
CA LYS A 446 16.40 -13.10 19.63
C LYS A 446 16.85 -11.81 20.33
N SER A 447 16.25 -10.71 19.88
CA SER A 447 16.61 -9.35 20.27
C SER A 447 16.38 -9.11 21.77
N SER A 448 17.09 -8.12 22.30
CA SER A 448 16.99 -7.71 23.71
C SER A 448 16.62 -6.24 23.83
N LEU A 449 15.89 -5.91 24.89
CA LEU A 449 15.58 -4.54 25.31
C LEU A 449 16.11 -4.36 26.73
N ILE A 450 17.08 -3.47 26.94
CA ILE A 450 17.70 -3.21 28.24
C ILE A 450 17.07 -1.97 28.89
N ILE A 451 16.52 -2.10 30.09
CA ILE A 451 15.96 -1.00 30.87
C ILE A 451 16.91 -0.70 32.03
N PHE A 452 17.65 0.41 31.94
CA PHE A 452 18.58 0.85 32.97
C PHE A 452 17.87 1.48 34.17
N GLU A 453 18.60 1.62 35.27
CA GLU A 453 18.13 2.21 36.53
C GLU A 453 17.68 3.67 36.42
N ASP A 454 18.17 4.39 35.41
CA ASP A 454 17.85 5.79 35.15
C ASP A 454 16.76 5.97 34.07
N ALA A 455 16.21 4.87 33.55
CA ALA A 455 15.18 4.88 32.52
C ALA A 455 13.92 5.62 32.97
N ASP A 456 13.31 6.32 32.02
CA ASP A 456 11.93 6.75 32.19
C ASP A 456 11.00 5.54 32.15
N ILE A 457 10.36 5.20 33.28
CA ILE A 457 9.61 3.94 33.41
C ILE A 457 8.42 3.87 32.46
N ASP A 458 7.70 4.96 32.24
CA ASP A 458 6.55 4.97 31.34
C ASP A 458 6.99 4.74 29.88
N SER A 459 8.08 5.40 29.45
CA SER A 459 8.69 5.18 28.13
C SER A 459 9.25 3.77 28.00
N ALA A 460 9.89 3.23 29.05
CA ALA A 460 10.40 1.87 29.08
C ALA A 460 9.30 0.82 28.91
N VAL A 461 8.16 1.00 29.60
CA VAL A 461 7.00 0.12 29.47
C VAL A 461 6.41 0.20 28.06
N ALA A 462 6.29 1.40 27.49
CA ALA A 462 5.84 1.56 26.10
C ALA A 462 6.76 0.85 25.10
N CYS A 463 8.08 1.02 25.24
CA CYS A 463 9.08 0.32 24.42
C CYS A 463 8.93 -1.20 24.55
N ALA A 464 8.80 -1.72 25.78
CA ALA A 464 8.65 -3.16 26.01
C ALA A 464 7.38 -3.74 25.39
N MET A 465 6.25 -3.01 25.47
CA MET A 465 5.00 -3.42 24.83
C MET A 465 5.10 -3.38 23.31
N MET A 466 5.66 -2.32 22.72
CA MET A 466 5.90 -2.21 21.28
C MET A 466 6.84 -3.31 20.77
N ALA A 467 7.85 -3.65 21.56
CA ALA A 467 8.84 -4.67 21.23
C ALA A 467 8.35 -6.11 21.36
N ASN A 468 7.12 -6.36 21.84
CA ASN A 468 6.64 -7.71 22.15
C ASN A 468 5.20 -8.02 21.71
N PHE A 469 4.29 -7.04 21.74
CA PHE A 469 2.86 -7.30 21.55
C PHE A 469 2.30 -6.74 20.25
N PHE A 470 3.02 -5.83 19.58
CA PHE A 470 2.66 -5.34 18.25
C PHE A 470 2.60 -6.49 17.23
N SER A 471 1.61 -6.49 16.34
CA SER A 471 1.35 -7.55 15.34
C SER A 471 1.31 -8.96 15.94
N GLN A 472 0.66 -9.11 17.11
CA GLN A 472 0.59 -10.33 17.92
C GLN A 472 1.97 -10.90 18.28
N GLY A 473 3.01 -10.06 18.33
CA GLY A 473 4.37 -10.47 18.64
C GLY A 473 5.08 -11.21 17.49
N GLN A 474 4.47 -11.23 16.30
CA GLN A 474 4.97 -11.90 15.11
C GLN A 474 5.90 -10.97 14.30
N VAL A 475 6.90 -10.38 14.96
CA VAL A 475 7.81 -9.39 14.35
C VAL A 475 9.25 -9.87 14.56
N CYS A 476 10.05 -9.86 13.50
CA CYS A 476 11.43 -10.37 13.54
C CYS A 476 12.32 -9.57 14.50
N SER A 477 12.14 -8.25 14.57
CA SER A 477 12.94 -7.37 15.43
C SER A 477 12.56 -7.43 16.91
N ASN A 478 11.44 -8.05 17.29
CA ASN A 478 10.91 -8.01 18.66
C ASN A 478 11.95 -8.42 19.71
N ALA A 479 12.07 -7.59 20.75
CA ALA A 479 12.91 -7.86 21.91
C ALA A 479 12.18 -8.73 22.93
N SER A 480 12.11 -10.03 22.62
CA SER A 480 11.53 -11.01 23.54
C SER A 480 12.30 -11.14 24.86
N LYS A 481 13.60 -10.79 24.91
CA LYS A 481 14.36 -10.64 26.16
C LYS A 481 14.27 -9.19 26.66
N VAL A 482 13.42 -8.91 27.64
CA VAL A 482 13.37 -7.60 28.31
C VAL A 482 14.19 -7.67 29.58
N LEU A 483 15.38 -7.10 29.52
CA LEU A 483 16.36 -7.06 30.60
C LEU A 483 16.10 -5.81 31.44
N VAL A 484 15.86 -5.95 32.74
CA VAL A 484 15.47 -4.81 33.60
C VAL A 484 16.38 -4.72 34.82
N HIS A 485 16.94 -3.54 35.07
CA HIS A 485 17.81 -3.33 36.22
C HIS A 485 17.04 -3.56 37.53
N LYS A 486 17.65 -4.27 38.49
CA LYS A 486 16.97 -4.69 39.74
C LYS A 486 16.33 -3.55 40.53
N SER A 487 16.92 -2.35 40.51
CA SER A 487 16.39 -1.18 41.24
C SER A 487 15.03 -0.69 40.74
N VAL A 488 14.68 -0.94 39.48
CA VAL A 488 13.41 -0.49 38.86
C VAL A 488 12.47 -1.64 38.50
N LEU A 489 12.91 -2.89 38.72
CA LEU A 489 12.19 -4.10 38.33
C LEU A 489 10.75 -4.14 38.89
N GLU A 490 10.56 -3.84 40.17
CA GLU A 490 9.23 -3.93 40.81
C GLU A 490 8.25 -2.92 40.20
N GLU A 491 8.67 -1.65 40.08
CA GLU A 491 7.84 -0.58 39.52
C GLU A 491 7.52 -0.86 38.04
N PHE A 492 8.54 -1.20 37.25
CA PHE A 492 8.39 -1.55 35.84
C PHE A 492 7.43 -2.74 35.66
N SER A 493 7.61 -3.82 36.43
CA SER A 493 6.76 -5.02 36.33
C SER A 493 5.29 -4.70 36.62
N LYS A 494 5.04 -3.88 37.64
CA LYS A 494 3.69 -3.47 38.02
C LYS A 494 3.02 -2.66 36.90
N ARG A 495 3.73 -1.67 36.34
CA ARG A 495 3.21 -0.81 35.25
C ARG A 495 3.00 -1.60 33.96
N LEU A 496 3.96 -2.46 33.60
CA LEU A 496 3.85 -3.35 32.45
C LEU A 496 2.62 -4.26 32.56
N LEU A 497 2.42 -4.88 33.72
CA LEU A 497 1.25 -5.74 33.97
C LEU A 497 -0.07 -4.97 33.85
N GLU A 498 -0.15 -3.77 34.42
CA GLU A 498 -1.33 -2.91 34.36
C GLU A 498 -1.68 -2.56 32.90
N LYS A 499 -0.70 -2.11 32.10
CA LYS A 499 -0.91 -1.76 30.70
C LYS A 499 -1.24 -2.96 29.83
N THR A 500 -0.59 -4.11 30.08
CA THR A 500 -0.82 -5.35 29.31
C THR A 500 -2.24 -5.87 29.53
N LYS A 501 -2.78 -5.80 30.75
CA LYS A 501 -4.17 -6.17 31.07
C LYS A 501 -5.22 -5.35 30.32
N ASN A 502 -4.88 -4.14 29.91
CA ASN A 502 -5.77 -3.24 29.19
C ASN A 502 -5.74 -3.45 27.67
N LEU A 503 -4.88 -4.33 27.15
CA LEU A 503 -4.86 -4.66 25.72
C LEU A 503 -6.11 -5.47 25.35
N LYS A 504 -6.89 -4.95 24.40
CA LYS A 504 -8.04 -5.66 23.85
C LYS A 504 -7.59 -6.71 22.83
N VAL A 505 -7.75 -7.98 23.18
CA VAL A 505 -7.70 -9.11 22.24
C VAL A 505 -9.08 -9.26 21.61
N GLY A 506 -9.20 -9.21 20.28
CA GLY A 506 -10.51 -9.17 19.64
C GLY A 506 -10.48 -9.28 18.12
N ASP A 507 -11.63 -9.02 17.49
CA ASP A 507 -11.76 -8.98 16.03
C ASP A 507 -10.74 -7.96 15.47
N PRO A 508 -9.83 -8.37 14.58
CA PRO A 508 -8.86 -7.47 13.98
C PRO A 508 -9.48 -6.29 13.21
N MET A 509 -10.75 -6.41 12.78
CA MET A 509 -11.47 -5.31 12.11
C MET A 509 -12.06 -4.26 13.06
N ASP A 510 -12.09 -4.52 14.37
CA ASP A 510 -12.54 -3.54 15.37
C ASP A 510 -11.40 -2.56 15.70
N GLU A 511 -11.65 -1.26 15.52
CA GLU A 511 -10.70 -0.16 15.77
C GLU A 511 -10.11 -0.14 17.19
N SER A 512 -10.85 -0.70 18.16
CA SER A 512 -10.41 -0.78 19.55
C SER A 512 -9.52 -2.00 19.85
N THR A 513 -9.44 -2.96 18.94
CA THR A 513 -8.55 -4.13 19.07
C THR A 513 -7.09 -3.70 19.03
N ARG A 514 -6.27 -4.30 19.91
CA ARG A 514 -4.83 -4.09 19.97
C ARG A 514 -4.03 -5.38 19.80
N VAL A 515 -4.67 -6.54 19.90
CA VAL A 515 -4.06 -7.85 19.65
C VAL A 515 -5.05 -8.67 18.83
N GLY A 516 -4.68 -8.99 17.60
CA GLY A 516 -5.51 -9.76 16.67
C GLY A 516 -5.31 -11.27 16.78
N ALA A 517 -5.60 -11.98 15.69
CA ALA A 517 -5.38 -13.42 15.57
C ALA A 517 -3.93 -13.73 15.14
N HIS A 518 -3.38 -14.86 15.58
CA HIS A 518 -2.15 -15.39 15.00
C HIS A 518 -2.42 -15.86 13.58
N VAL A 519 -1.42 -15.82 12.69
CA VAL A 519 -1.62 -16.08 11.25
C VAL A 519 -2.20 -17.47 10.93
N SER A 520 -2.00 -18.45 11.81
CA SER A 520 -2.51 -19.81 11.62
C SER A 520 -2.68 -20.54 12.96
N ALA A 521 -3.57 -21.54 12.98
CA ALA A 521 -3.72 -22.43 14.13
C ALA A 521 -2.39 -23.10 14.52
N ALA A 522 -1.65 -23.60 13.53
CA ALA A 522 -0.35 -24.24 13.76
C ALA A 522 0.67 -23.29 14.40
N HIS A 523 0.68 -22.02 14.00
CA HIS A 523 1.58 -21.03 14.61
C HIS A 523 1.15 -20.64 16.03
N ARG A 524 -0.15 -20.45 16.28
CA ARG A 524 -0.70 -20.26 17.64
C ARG A 524 -0.31 -21.42 18.56
N ASP A 525 -0.51 -22.66 18.10
CA ASP A 525 -0.22 -23.87 18.88
C ASP A 525 1.29 -24.00 19.15
N LYS A 526 2.14 -23.59 18.19
CA LYS A 526 3.60 -23.49 18.40
C LYS A 526 3.93 -22.49 19.51
N VAL A 527 3.37 -21.29 19.49
CA VAL A 527 3.59 -20.27 20.54
C VAL A 527 3.14 -20.78 21.91
N GLU A 528 1.95 -21.39 21.98
CA GLU A 528 1.42 -22.02 23.20
C GLU A 528 2.38 -23.11 23.72
N SER A 529 2.96 -23.93 22.83
CA SER A 529 3.92 -24.96 23.24
C SER A 529 5.19 -24.40 23.89
N TYR A 530 5.69 -23.23 23.46
CA TYR A 530 6.83 -22.57 24.11
C TYR A 530 6.48 -22.07 25.51
N ILE A 531 5.27 -21.53 25.69
CA ILE A 531 4.79 -21.07 27.00
C ILE A 531 4.70 -22.27 27.96
N GLN A 532 4.07 -23.38 27.54
CA GLN A 532 3.96 -24.59 28.35
C GLN A 532 5.32 -25.24 28.63
N GLY A 533 6.23 -25.21 27.65
CA GLY A 533 7.62 -25.63 27.81
C GLY A 533 8.36 -24.82 28.86
N ALA A 534 8.22 -23.48 28.85
CA ALA A 534 8.82 -22.60 29.84
C ALA A 534 8.30 -22.87 31.26
N ILE A 535 6.98 -23.05 31.41
CA ILE A 535 6.35 -23.42 32.69
C ILE A 535 6.93 -24.76 33.21
N SER A 536 7.07 -25.75 32.31
CA SER A 536 7.67 -27.04 32.63
C SER A 536 9.13 -26.91 33.06
N GLN A 537 9.87 -25.95 32.49
CA GLN A 537 11.24 -25.58 32.84
C GLN A 537 11.34 -24.67 34.09
N LYS A 538 10.22 -24.44 34.79
CA LYS A 538 10.08 -23.64 36.03
C LYS A 538 10.09 -22.12 35.84
N ALA A 539 9.81 -21.63 34.63
CA ALA A 539 9.45 -20.22 34.47
C ALA A 539 8.09 -19.96 35.15
N ARG A 540 7.89 -18.73 35.63
CA ARG A 540 6.62 -18.29 36.22
C ARG A 540 5.86 -17.42 35.23
N VAL A 541 4.56 -17.68 35.09
CA VAL A 541 3.66 -16.81 34.32
C VAL A 541 3.23 -15.64 35.20
N LEU A 542 3.62 -14.42 34.81
CA LEU A 542 3.13 -13.20 35.44
C LEU A 542 1.76 -12.80 34.89
N TYR A 543 1.50 -13.08 33.60
CA TYR A 543 0.23 -12.79 32.93
C TYR A 543 0.04 -13.62 31.66
N GLY A 544 -1.23 -13.96 31.37
CA GLY A 544 -1.73 -14.45 30.08
C GLY A 544 -1.05 -15.69 29.51
N GLY A 545 -0.98 -15.79 28.18
CA GLY A 545 -0.53 -17.00 27.48
C GLY A 545 -1.62 -18.06 27.30
N GLU A 546 -2.89 -17.65 27.38
CA GLU A 546 -4.07 -18.50 27.27
C GLU A 546 -4.84 -18.21 25.98
N ARG A 547 -5.50 -19.22 25.43
CA ARG A 547 -6.40 -19.07 24.28
C ARG A 547 -7.58 -18.16 24.66
N VAL A 548 -7.93 -17.25 23.75
CA VAL A 548 -9.05 -16.31 23.95
C VAL A 548 -10.19 -16.68 23.01
N LYS A 549 -11.43 -16.69 23.51
CA LYS A 549 -12.63 -16.82 22.68
C LYS A 549 -13.17 -15.44 22.38
N VAL A 550 -13.20 -15.07 21.10
CA VAL A 550 -13.78 -13.80 20.63
C VAL A 550 -15.22 -14.09 20.20
N PRO A 551 -16.24 -13.41 20.76
CA PRO A 551 -17.64 -13.66 20.41
C PRO A 551 -17.91 -13.54 18.90
N GLY A 552 -18.55 -14.54 18.30
CA GLY A 552 -18.82 -14.62 16.87
C GLY A 552 -17.63 -15.01 15.99
N LEU A 553 -16.46 -15.22 16.60
CA LEU A 553 -15.19 -15.57 15.97
C LEU A 553 -14.46 -16.66 16.79
N GLU A 554 -15.21 -17.57 17.40
CA GLU A 554 -14.69 -18.55 18.36
C GLU A 554 -13.67 -19.53 17.76
N ASP A 555 -13.74 -19.75 16.44
CA ASP A 555 -12.83 -20.63 15.68
C ASP A 555 -11.53 -19.92 15.23
N GLY A 556 -11.38 -18.62 15.50
CA GLY A 556 -10.18 -17.85 15.18
C GLY A 556 -8.96 -18.19 16.05
N PHE A 557 -7.79 -17.74 15.62
CA PHE A 557 -6.50 -18.16 16.19
C PHE A 557 -5.96 -17.21 17.26
N TYR A 558 -6.75 -16.93 18.30
CA TYR A 558 -6.41 -15.95 19.33
C TYR A 558 -5.65 -16.54 20.52
N LEU A 559 -4.67 -15.78 21.00
CA LEU A 559 -3.91 -16.06 22.22
C LEU A 559 -3.67 -14.72 22.94
N SER A 560 -3.84 -14.69 24.25
CA SER A 560 -3.55 -13.51 25.06
C SER A 560 -2.03 -13.26 25.13
N PRO A 561 -1.59 -11.99 25.24
CA PRO A 561 -0.19 -11.67 25.54
C PRO A 561 0.30 -12.39 26.79
N CYS A 562 1.55 -12.85 26.78
CA CYS A 562 2.15 -13.59 27.88
C CYS A 562 3.37 -12.83 28.41
N ILE A 563 3.49 -12.76 29.74
CA ILE A 563 4.70 -12.29 30.42
C ILE A 563 5.24 -13.42 31.28
N LEU A 564 6.47 -13.86 30.99
CA LEU A 564 7.18 -14.89 31.74
C LEU A 564 8.33 -14.27 32.53
N THR A 565 8.52 -14.74 33.77
CA THR A 565 9.62 -14.36 34.66
C THR A 565 10.33 -15.63 35.16
N ASP A 566 11.40 -15.43 35.92
CA ASP A 566 12.24 -16.51 36.49
C ASP A 566 12.96 -17.29 35.37
N ILE A 567 13.32 -16.56 34.30
CA ILE A 567 13.96 -17.09 33.10
C ILE A 567 15.44 -17.34 33.36
N ARG A 568 15.91 -18.53 32.96
CA ARG A 568 17.31 -18.93 33.06
C ARG A 568 17.89 -19.20 31.67
N LYS A 569 19.21 -19.06 31.54
CA LYS A 569 19.95 -19.26 30.27
C LYS A 569 19.75 -20.68 29.68
N ASP A 570 19.53 -21.70 30.51
CA ASP A 570 19.29 -23.09 30.08
C ASP A 570 17.89 -23.34 29.50
N MET A 571 16.95 -22.38 29.63
CA MET A 571 15.60 -22.53 29.11
C MET A 571 15.56 -22.39 27.60
N THR A 572 14.67 -23.15 26.96
CA THR A 572 14.47 -23.09 25.50
C THR A 572 14.03 -21.70 25.06
N VAL A 573 13.10 -21.08 25.80
CA VAL A 573 12.60 -19.73 25.51
C VAL A 573 13.67 -18.65 25.60
N TYR A 574 14.77 -18.84 26.35
CA TYR A 574 15.86 -17.87 26.40
C TYR A 574 16.63 -17.81 25.07
N ASN A 575 16.75 -18.95 24.39
CA ASN A 575 17.62 -19.13 23.22
C ASN A 575 16.87 -19.07 21.89
N GLU A 576 15.61 -19.52 21.86
CA GLU A 576 14.84 -19.67 20.63
C GLU A 576 13.87 -18.51 20.36
N GLU A 577 13.65 -18.25 19.08
CA GLU A 577 12.63 -17.31 18.60
C GLU A 577 11.24 -17.97 18.69
N ILE A 578 10.40 -17.43 19.58
CA ILE A 578 9.01 -17.90 19.79
C ILE A 578 8.10 -17.37 18.67
N PHE A 579 8.32 -16.10 18.28
CA PHE A 579 7.57 -15.39 17.23
C PHE A 579 6.07 -15.24 17.54
N GLY A 580 5.74 -14.89 18.78
CA GLY A 580 4.40 -14.57 19.25
C GLY A 580 4.46 -13.61 20.43
N SER A 581 3.31 -13.20 20.96
CA SER A 581 3.19 -12.19 22.04
C SER A 581 3.68 -12.71 23.40
N VAL A 582 4.97 -13.00 23.53
CA VAL A 582 5.58 -13.59 24.73
C VAL A 582 6.83 -12.79 25.13
N LEU A 583 6.70 -12.06 26.23
CA LEU A 583 7.76 -11.24 26.81
C LEU A 583 8.47 -12.01 27.93
N LEU A 584 9.80 -12.07 27.88
CA LEU A 584 10.65 -12.63 28.92
C LEU A 584 11.22 -11.50 29.78
N LEU A 585 10.82 -11.44 31.04
CA LEU A 585 11.29 -10.45 31.99
C LEU A 585 12.46 -11.01 32.78
N ILE A 586 13.64 -10.40 32.62
CA ILE A 586 14.90 -10.94 33.16
C ILE A 586 15.65 -9.83 33.91
N PRO A 587 15.93 -9.97 35.21
CA PRO A 587 16.65 -8.95 35.97
C PRO A 587 18.16 -8.94 35.68
N PHE A 588 18.80 -7.78 35.81
CA PHE A 588 20.26 -7.61 35.81
C PHE A 588 20.70 -6.55 36.85
N GLU A 589 22.00 -6.51 37.20
CA GLU A 589 22.60 -5.60 38.18
C GLU A 589 23.63 -4.63 37.60
N THR A 590 24.37 -5.00 36.56
CA THR A 590 25.38 -4.11 35.98
C THR A 590 25.23 -3.97 34.46
N GLU A 591 25.78 -2.89 33.92
CA GLU A 591 25.78 -2.64 32.48
C GLU A 591 26.51 -3.75 31.72
N GLU A 592 27.61 -4.26 32.27
CA GLU A 592 28.38 -5.37 31.69
C GLU A 592 27.56 -6.66 31.63
N GLU A 593 26.83 -6.99 32.70
CA GLU A 593 25.92 -8.13 32.73
C GLU A 593 24.81 -7.99 31.69
N ALA A 594 24.20 -6.80 31.58
CA ALA A 594 23.16 -6.53 30.60
C ALA A 594 23.66 -6.71 29.15
N LEU A 595 24.87 -6.21 28.85
CA LEU A 595 25.50 -6.35 27.55
C LEU A 595 25.84 -7.82 27.24
N GLU A 596 26.36 -8.57 28.21
CA GLU A 596 26.62 -10.00 28.06
C GLU A 596 25.33 -10.74 27.72
N MET A 597 24.27 -10.54 28.51
CA MET A 597 22.97 -11.19 28.31
C MET A 597 22.30 -10.77 27.01
N ALA A 598 22.44 -9.51 26.60
CA ALA A 598 21.86 -9.01 25.36
C ALA A 598 22.50 -9.66 24.14
N ASN A 599 23.84 -9.78 24.16
CA ASN A 599 24.65 -10.38 23.10
C ASN A 599 24.73 -11.92 23.19
N ASP A 600 24.18 -12.55 24.23
CA ASP A 600 24.10 -14.01 24.39
C ASP A 600 23.06 -14.61 23.42
N THR A 601 23.41 -14.65 22.15
CA THR A 601 22.66 -15.27 21.04
C THR A 601 23.55 -15.38 19.80
N LYS A 602 23.24 -16.32 18.90
CA LYS A 602 23.88 -16.41 17.56
C LYS A 602 23.25 -15.47 16.53
N MET A 603 22.10 -14.90 16.87
CA MET A 603 21.33 -13.97 16.06
C MET A 603 21.84 -12.54 16.28
N GLY A 604 21.45 -11.60 15.42
CA GLY A 604 21.92 -10.21 15.50
C GLY A 604 21.03 -9.26 14.70
N LEU A 605 19.71 -9.43 14.78
CA LEU A 605 18.79 -8.59 14.00
C LEU A 605 18.59 -7.22 14.63
N ALA A 606 18.11 -7.18 15.88
CA ALA A 606 17.85 -5.94 16.58
C ALA A 606 18.29 -6.02 18.06
N ALA A 607 18.47 -4.86 18.66
CA ALA A 607 18.61 -4.66 20.09
C ALA A 607 18.12 -3.27 20.45
N GLY A 608 17.86 -3.00 21.71
CA GLY A 608 17.56 -1.66 22.16
C GLY A 608 17.72 -1.49 23.66
N PHE A 609 17.66 -0.25 24.10
CA PHE A 609 17.79 0.08 25.51
C PHE A 609 17.16 1.43 25.83
N VAL A 610 16.84 1.63 27.11
CA VAL A 610 16.24 2.85 27.63
C VAL A 610 17.10 3.40 28.77
N THR A 611 17.54 4.64 28.63
CA THR A 611 18.40 5.37 29.58
C THR A 611 18.32 6.88 29.34
N ARG A 612 18.58 7.68 30.37
CA ARG A 612 18.71 9.15 30.28
C ARG A 612 20.17 9.59 30.17
N ASP A 613 21.13 8.72 30.47
CA ASP A 613 22.55 8.98 30.34
C ASP A 613 23.01 8.94 28.87
N LEU A 614 23.43 10.09 28.35
CA LEU A 614 23.91 10.24 26.98
C LEU A 614 25.19 9.44 26.69
N SER A 615 26.11 9.37 27.65
CA SER A 615 27.40 8.68 27.47
C SER A 615 27.19 7.17 27.44
N ARG A 616 26.32 6.65 28.30
CA ARG A 616 25.84 5.27 28.27
C ARG A 616 25.14 4.99 26.95
N ALA A 617 24.29 5.90 26.47
CA ALA A 617 23.55 5.67 25.24
C ALA A 617 24.47 5.38 24.05
N HIS A 618 25.50 6.20 23.82
CA HIS A 618 26.45 5.94 22.74
C HIS A 618 27.28 4.66 22.99
N ARG A 619 27.80 4.48 24.21
CA ARG A 619 28.65 3.32 24.55
C ARG A 619 27.90 1.99 24.41
N VAL A 620 26.69 1.89 24.95
CA VAL A 620 25.86 0.68 24.88
C VAL A 620 25.47 0.41 23.43
N ALA A 621 25.12 1.44 22.65
CA ALA A 621 24.80 1.26 21.24
C ALA A 621 25.97 0.65 20.45
N ASP A 622 27.20 1.11 20.68
CA ASP A 622 28.41 0.59 20.03
C ASP A 622 28.74 -0.86 20.47
N CYS A 623 28.35 -1.27 21.68
CA CYS A 623 28.63 -2.60 22.22
C CYS A 623 27.59 -3.67 21.84
N LEU A 624 26.41 -3.29 21.34
CA LEU A 624 25.36 -4.24 20.98
C LEU A 624 25.63 -4.87 19.60
N HIS A 625 25.62 -6.20 19.54
CA HIS A 625 25.83 -6.95 18.31
C HIS A 625 24.52 -7.16 17.54
N ALA A 626 24.00 -6.08 16.95
CA ALA A 626 22.79 -6.13 16.14
C ALA A 626 22.86 -5.16 14.95
N GLY A 627 22.13 -5.46 13.88
CA GLY A 627 22.06 -4.56 12.73
C GLY A 627 21.11 -3.38 12.89
N ASN A 628 20.21 -3.44 13.87
CA ASN A 628 19.31 -2.34 14.23
C ASN A 628 19.40 -2.10 15.75
N VAL A 629 19.78 -0.90 16.19
CA VAL A 629 19.87 -0.55 17.61
C VAL A 629 18.92 0.61 17.90
N TYR A 630 17.99 0.39 18.84
CA TYR A 630 16.99 1.39 19.25
C TYR A 630 17.35 2.01 20.61
N VAL A 631 17.34 3.33 20.70
CA VAL A 631 17.63 4.08 21.93
C VAL A 631 16.39 4.84 22.35
N ASN A 632 15.85 4.53 23.53
CA ASN A 632 14.61 5.16 24.07
C ASN A 632 13.39 5.02 23.15
N THR A 633 13.38 3.99 22.30
CA THR A 633 12.29 3.61 21.38
C THR A 633 12.44 2.12 21.04
N PHE A 634 11.51 1.56 20.25
CA PHE A 634 11.67 0.23 19.69
C PHE A 634 10.80 0.01 18.45
N ASN A 635 11.23 -0.85 17.52
CA ASN A 635 10.49 -1.18 16.29
C ASN A 635 10.16 0.03 15.38
N ASP A 636 10.89 1.14 15.52
CA ASP A 636 10.83 2.22 14.54
C ASP A 636 11.39 1.72 13.20
N VAL A 637 10.64 1.93 12.13
CA VAL A 637 11.02 1.48 10.80
C VAL A 637 10.82 2.60 9.80
N SER A 638 11.86 2.89 9.03
CA SER A 638 11.86 3.93 8.02
C SER A 638 12.45 3.39 6.72
N SER A 639 11.85 3.74 5.58
CA SER A 639 12.41 3.43 4.26
C SER A 639 13.76 4.12 4.02
N LEU A 640 14.09 5.13 4.83
CA LEU A 640 15.33 5.91 4.73
C LEU A 640 16.54 5.22 5.37
N VAL A 641 16.31 4.31 6.34
CA VAL A 641 17.36 3.69 7.15
C VAL A 641 17.50 2.23 6.73
N PRO A 642 18.73 1.74 6.43
CA PRO A 642 18.94 0.33 6.13
C PRO A 642 18.50 -0.55 7.30
N PHE A 643 17.78 -1.63 6.98
CA PHE A 643 17.34 -2.64 7.93
C PHE A 643 17.98 -3.97 7.57
N GLY A 644 18.56 -4.66 8.54
CA GLY A 644 18.93 -6.07 8.37
C GLY A 644 19.78 -6.65 9.48
N GLY A 645 20.03 -7.96 9.39
CA GLY A 645 20.69 -8.73 10.45
C GLY A 645 22.21 -8.83 10.37
N PHE A 646 22.81 -9.22 11.48
CA PHE A 646 24.17 -9.74 11.64
C PHE A 646 24.10 -11.23 12.04
N GLY A 647 25.20 -11.96 11.93
CA GLY A 647 25.30 -13.36 12.37
C GLY A 647 24.27 -14.27 11.70
N GLU A 648 23.58 -15.11 12.49
CA GLU A 648 22.54 -16.00 11.95
C GLU A 648 21.24 -15.29 11.56
N SER A 649 21.07 -13.99 11.87
CA SER A 649 19.93 -13.19 11.40
C SER A 649 20.02 -12.77 9.93
N GLY A 650 21.12 -13.13 9.26
CA GLY A 650 21.28 -12.95 7.82
C GLY A 650 22.27 -11.86 7.44
N PHE A 651 22.19 -11.41 6.19
CA PHE A 651 23.13 -10.47 5.59
C PHE A 651 22.56 -9.77 4.37
N GLY A 652 23.19 -8.64 4.02
CA GLY A 652 22.61 -7.63 3.15
C GLY A 652 21.64 -6.74 3.91
N ARG A 653 21.06 -5.77 3.24
CA ARG A 653 20.09 -4.83 3.82
C ARG A 653 18.86 -4.67 2.94
N GLU A 654 17.71 -4.54 3.56
CA GLU A 654 16.54 -3.89 3.00
C GLU A 654 16.56 -2.40 3.37
N ASN A 655 15.74 -1.58 2.72
CA ASN A 655 15.62 -0.13 2.99
C ASN A 655 16.93 0.69 2.80
N GLY A 656 16.77 2.02 2.88
CA GLY A 656 17.83 2.99 2.70
C GLY A 656 18.50 2.93 1.32
N LEU A 657 19.65 3.60 1.17
CA LEU A 657 20.43 3.52 -0.08
C LEU A 657 21.26 2.24 -0.19
N ALA A 658 21.56 1.59 0.94
CA ALA A 658 22.38 0.38 0.98
C ALA A 658 21.76 -0.78 0.18
N VAL A 659 20.42 -0.91 0.17
CA VAL A 659 19.74 -1.98 -0.59
C VAL A 659 20.01 -1.90 -2.11
N LEU A 660 20.33 -0.71 -2.63
CA LEU A 660 20.59 -0.52 -4.07
C LEU A 660 21.83 -1.30 -4.52
N GLU A 661 22.80 -1.51 -3.63
CA GLU A 661 23.98 -2.35 -3.88
C GLU A 661 23.60 -3.82 -4.05
N HIS A 662 22.51 -4.25 -3.44
CA HIS A 662 22.02 -5.61 -3.55
C HIS A 662 21.15 -5.83 -4.78
N TYR A 663 20.63 -4.77 -5.42
CA TYR A 663 19.82 -4.83 -6.63
C TYR A 663 20.52 -4.27 -7.87
N THR A 664 21.80 -3.93 -7.76
CA THR A 664 22.65 -3.53 -8.88
C THR A 664 23.99 -4.28 -8.87
N GLN A 665 24.68 -4.23 -10.00
CA GLN A 665 26.06 -4.69 -10.16
C GLN A 665 26.90 -3.60 -10.80
N LEU A 666 28.16 -3.49 -10.38
CA LEU A 666 29.10 -2.51 -10.92
C LEU A 666 29.83 -3.08 -12.14
N LYS A 667 29.79 -2.34 -13.24
CA LYS A 667 30.64 -2.55 -14.41
C LYS A 667 31.72 -1.50 -14.44
N SER A 668 32.98 -1.91 -14.34
CA SER A 668 34.14 -1.05 -14.55
C SER A 668 34.52 -1.03 -16.04
N VAL A 669 34.67 0.16 -16.59
CA VAL A 669 35.13 0.38 -17.97
C VAL A 669 36.44 1.14 -17.92
N PHE A 670 37.50 0.56 -18.47
CA PHE A 670 38.81 1.18 -18.59
C PHE A 670 38.96 1.81 -19.97
N VAL A 671 39.40 3.06 -20.01
CA VAL A 671 39.59 3.83 -21.23
C VAL A 671 41.03 4.28 -21.31
N ASN A 672 41.71 3.84 -22.38
CA ASN A 672 42.94 4.46 -22.83
C ASN A 672 42.59 5.30 -24.09
N PRO A 673 42.57 6.64 -23.99
CA PRO A 673 42.32 7.50 -25.14
C PRO A 673 43.54 7.62 -26.07
N SER A 674 44.69 7.06 -25.67
CA SER A 674 45.92 7.02 -26.46
C SER A 674 46.13 5.64 -27.09
N THR A 675 47.13 5.53 -27.96
CA THR A 675 47.55 4.25 -28.54
C THR A 675 47.95 3.27 -27.44
N CYS A 676 47.49 2.02 -27.55
CA CYS A 676 47.98 0.93 -26.70
C CYS A 676 49.36 0.51 -27.21
N GLU A 677 50.42 0.81 -26.44
CA GLU A 677 51.77 0.37 -26.76
C GLU A 677 51.85 -1.15 -26.67
N ASN A 678 52.53 -1.78 -27.63
CA ASN A 678 52.81 -3.21 -27.57
C ASN A 678 53.96 -3.45 -26.59
N PRO A 679 53.74 -4.14 -25.46
CA PRO A 679 54.79 -4.43 -24.51
C PRO A 679 55.70 -5.61 -24.92
N PHE A 680 55.48 -6.20 -26.11
CA PHE A 680 56.23 -7.35 -26.64
C PHE A 680 57.13 -6.99 -27.83
#